data_AF-A0A9P5D312-F1
#
_entry.id   AF-A0A9P5D312-F1
#
_cell.length_a   1.000
_cell.length_b   1.000
_cell.length_c   1.000
_cell.angle_alpha   90.00
_cell.angle_beta   90.00
_cell.angle_gamma   90.00
#
_symmetry.space_group_name_H-M   'P 1'
#
loop_
_entity.id
_entity.type
_entity.pdbx_description
1 polymer ?
#
loop_
_entity_poly.entity_id
_entity_poly.type
_entity_poly.pdbx_seq_one_letter_code
_entity_poly.pdbx_strand_id
1 'polypeptide(L)'
;MLSARGALYAWPRQNVASQCLRRTLACKASLTPVRQLPAPRYQSRSLTTTHRTLHEAEAVAPAPQISDSTNSIDDIEQTVRDAKQRFRDTLPRDYLSEEEYTLYVRLYGPPLRETVPQDVGIDTHADMAQSPPRSAREGTILKELEGGEFEEITYEIPPEGHGEEESLQEGELAEEELTEHEMQTLEQAPANTSMEELQELLPDDQQRPNYIQAVARNQREADALQRLADDFERSRKEADQESAAAAAAAEKERREVEVKEDKAVESAESQSWPAEYEEEEVGVLPWEEELAQEQEDPDENYQRFHPYTVEGSFHGKSTEVTVPREELVLPVSDMLRRTHIDHVRTAAERSLGGAGLPLSSETLASHRNGHMGGVGLLATQRHMTEIEADAFMAGFMPGVYASTSAILREVRKRVGPQWLRSKLREGGGGGVSVLDAGSGGAGLIAWNQILRAEWELLKEEGSVGEHTEPPQGRKTVICGSDRLRSRLKELLDDTTFLPRMPDYEHSGEMRGPRLDGGGQQPQRKSFDIIIASHMLLREKESHRRQAILNNLWHLLKKDGGVLVIQEKGHPRGFEAVAHARHTMINSFMLPPSGEPRVAAEDFNATFHREPEPGQILAPCTTQGTCPMYVEPGKSNGRRDFCRFSQRFVRPAFNTKLLRKQSDNHGEVEFSYVAVQRGVSRPRSIPSGREATEAAHRGYEKSDTPPDMQTLPRMVLPTLKRKGHVTMDMCTPEGRIERWTVPKSFSKAAYHDARKSRWGDLWALGAKTRVERDVRHGQTDEMAKRQAGRSKKGRRSIAESLGDGPDGAAPQKKHKGPKSKKQKEVEMIMEIRRAEEEEVAEIEEEMAQEVEGDDRQRR
;
A
#
# COMPACT_ATOMS: atom_id res chain seq x y z
N MET A 1 -1.81 75.62 -15.64
CA MET A 1 -0.65 75.75 -16.55
C MET A 1 -0.30 74.33 -16.98
N LEU A 2 -0.72 73.85 -18.16
CA LEU A 2 0.08 73.81 -19.43
C LEU A 2 1.52 73.30 -19.15
N SER A 3 2.10 72.26 -19.75
CA SER A 3 2.04 71.69 -21.11
C SER A 3 3.01 70.48 -21.12
N ALA A 4 2.64 69.26 -21.53
CA ALA A 4 2.80 68.62 -22.86
C ALA A 4 4.14 67.89 -23.17
N ARG A 5 3.99 66.80 -23.97
CA ARG A 5 4.96 65.94 -24.72
C ARG A 5 5.52 64.71 -23.96
N GLY A 6 5.49 63.47 -24.44
CA GLY A 6 5.01 62.85 -25.69
C GLY A 6 5.98 61.74 -26.16
N ALA A 7 5.49 60.49 -26.32
CA ALA A 7 5.95 59.39 -27.19
C ALA A 7 5.24 58.07 -26.74
N LEU A 8 4.16 57.60 -27.37
CA LEU A 8 4.08 56.77 -28.60
C LEU A 8 5.10 55.62 -28.65
N TYR A 9 4.63 54.38 -28.48
CA TYR A 9 4.64 53.34 -29.52
C TYR A 9 3.69 52.19 -29.15
N ALA A 10 2.92 51.78 -30.14
CA ALA A 10 1.83 50.82 -30.08
C ALA A 10 1.99 49.84 -31.26
N TRP A 11 1.84 48.54 -30.97
CA TRP A 11 1.36 47.45 -31.86
C TRP A 11 2.33 46.96 -32.97
N PRO A 12 2.14 45.80 -33.66
CA PRO A 12 1.01 44.84 -33.65
C PRO A 12 1.38 43.32 -33.66
N ARG A 13 0.35 42.47 -33.53
CA ARG A 13 0.29 41.10 -34.08
C ARG A 13 -0.05 41.17 -35.58
N GLN A 14 0.61 40.38 -36.45
CA GLN A 14 -0.01 39.77 -37.65
C GLN A 14 0.88 38.71 -38.34
N ASN A 15 0.19 37.69 -38.87
CA ASN A 15 0.63 36.56 -39.71
C ASN A 15 1.11 36.98 -41.11
N VAL A 16 1.94 36.14 -41.77
CA VAL A 16 1.86 35.68 -43.20
C VAL A 16 2.74 34.40 -43.34
N ALA A 17 2.20 33.19 -43.61
CA ALA A 17 2.13 32.41 -44.90
C ALA A 17 3.49 32.18 -45.61
N SER A 18 3.84 31.09 -46.31
CA SER A 18 3.15 30.04 -47.11
C SER A 18 4.25 29.02 -47.58
N GLN A 19 4.00 27.73 -47.90
CA GLN A 19 3.63 27.14 -49.21
C GLN A 19 3.52 25.60 -48.99
N CYS A 20 2.42 24.85 -49.23
CA CYS A 20 1.83 24.32 -50.48
C CYS A 20 2.81 23.56 -51.41
N LEU A 21 2.67 22.26 -51.68
CA LEU A 21 1.78 21.64 -52.70
C LEU A 21 1.75 20.08 -52.52
N ARG A 22 0.57 19.41 -52.36
CA ARG A 22 -0.25 18.64 -53.34
C ARG A 22 0.36 17.27 -53.77
N ARG A 23 -0.35 16.12 -53.88
CA ARG A 23 -1.72 15.80 -54.37
C ARG A 23 -2.03 14.28 -54.13
N THR A 24 -3.16 13.91 -53.50
CA THR A 24 -4.39 13.22 -54.05
C THR A 24 -4.21 11.76 -54.55
N LEU A 25 -5.02 10.74 -54.18
CA LEU A 25 -6.46 10.48 -54.47
C LEU A 25 -6.91 9.26 -53.60
N ALA A 26 -8.01 9.24 -52.83
CA ALA A 26 -9.45 9.18 -53.14
C ALA A 26 -10.12 7.79 -52.99
N CYS A 27 -11.05 7.72 -52.02
CA CYS A 27 -12.42 7.13 -52.11
C CYS A 27 -12.57 5.58 -52.21
N LYS A 28 -13.61 4.89 -51.72
CA LYS A 28 -14.95 5.12 -51.10
C LYS A 28 -15.37 3.71 -50.59
N ALA A 29 -15.80 3.50 -49.34
CA ALA A 29 -17.18 3.58 -48.81
C ALA A 29 -18.05 2.31 -48.94
N SER A 30 -18.86 2.10 -47.89
CA SER A 30 -20.10 1.31 -47.75
C SER A 30 -19.99 -0.17 -47.38
N LEU A 31 -20.89 -0.82 -46.61
CA LEU A 31 -21.75 -0.51 -45.45
C LEU A 31 -22.54 -1.82 -45.15
N THR A 32 -22.72 -2.19 -43.88
CA THR A 32 -23.87 -2.96 -43.30
C THR A 32 -23.97 -4.50 -43.54
N PRO A 33 -24.89 -5.24 -42.86
CA PRO A 33 -24.85 -5.60 -41.44
C PRO A 33 -25.21 -7.10 -41.12
N VAL A 34 -25.21 -7.41 -39.82
CA VAL A 34 -25.51 -8.67 -39.11
C VAL A 34 -26.81 -9.40 -39.51
N ARG A 35 -26.80 -10.76 -39.52
CA ARG A 35 -27.94 -11.59 -39.07
C ARG A 35 -27.55 -13.03 -38.68
N GLN A 36 -28.04 -13.46 -37.51
CA GLN A 36 -28.00 -14.81 -36.91
C GLN A 36 -28.77 -15.85 -37.73
N LEU A 37 -28.39 -17.14 -37.68
CA LEU A 37 -29.29 -18.30 -37.85
C LEU A 37 -28.70 -19.63 -37.26
N PRO A 38 -29.53 -20.68 -37.03
CA PRO A 38 -29.37 -21.71 -35.99
C PRO A 38 -28.97 -23.13 -36.49
N ALA A 39 -28.85 -24.06 -35.53
CA ALA A 39 -28.47 -25.48 -35.62
C ALA A 39 -29.32 -26.39 -36.53
N PRO A 40 -28.73 -27.52 -37.00
CA PRO A 40 -29.39 -28.84 -36.92
C PRO A 40 -28.42 -29.98 -36.51
N ARG A 41 -28.77 -30.86 -35.57
CA ARG A 41 -29.45 -32.17 -35.68
C ARG A 41 -28.69 -33.29 -36.44
N TYR A 42 -28.25 -34.25 -35.62
CA TYR A 42 -27.80 -35.62 -35.90
C TYR A 42 -28.71 -36.41 -36.85
N GLN A 43 -28.10 -37.24 -37.71
CA GLN A 43 -28.61 -38.57 -38.03
C GLN A 43 -27.47 -39.51 -38.47
N SER A 44 -27.61 -40.76 -38.06
CA SER A 44 -26.64 -41.85 -37.99
C SER A 44 -26.79 -42.87 -39.12
N ARG A 45 -25.73 -43.67 -39.34
CA ARG A 45 -25.66 -45.13 -39.67
C ARG A 45 -24.42 -45.43 -40.54
N SER A 46 -23.39 -46.11 -40.03
CA SER A 46 -23.17 -47.59 -39.89
C SER A 46 -23.07 -48.31 -41.25
N LEU A 47 -21.85 -48.60 -41.74
CA LEU A 47 -21.01 -49.81 -41.55
C LEU A 47 -21.37 -50.98 -42.48
N THR A 48 -20.34 -51.50 -43.18
CA THR A 48 -19.95 -52.93 -43.41
C THR A 48 -18.94 -52.96 -44.59
N THR A 49 -17.64 -53.26 -44.44
CA THR A 49 -16.97 -54.59 -44.36
C THR A 49 -17.29 -55.49 -45.57
N THR A 50 -16.37 -56.00 -46.40
CA THR A 50 -15.24 -56.91 -46.07
C THR A 50 -14.43 -57.34 -47.31
N HIS A 51 -13.19 -57.80 -47.06
CA HIS A 51 -12.37 -58.86 -47.72
C HIS A 51 -11.84 -58.62 -49.16
N ARG A 52 -10.52 -58.46 -49.42
CA ARG A 52 -9.28 -59.25 -49.14
C ARG A 52 -9.18 -60.48 -50.03
N THR A 53 -8.19 -60.53 -50.95
CA THR A 53 -7.03 -61.47 -50.95
C THR A 53 -6.19 -61.39 -52.24
N LEU A 54 -4.89 -61.63 -52.04
CA LEU A 54 -3.73 -61.56 -52.95
C LEU A 54 -3.53 -62.83 -53.80
N HIS A 55 -2.77 -62.72 -54.90
CA HIS A 55 -1.86 -63.78 -55.33
C HIS A 55 -0.71 -63.26 -56.24
N GLU A 56 0.52 -63.59 -55.81
CA GLU A 56 1.84 -63.68 -56.50
C GLU A 56 1.81 -64.64 -57.73
N ALA A 57 2.75 -64.70 -58.70
CA ALA A 57 4.13 -64.21 -58.88
C ALA A 57 4.62 -64.48 -60.35
N GLU A 58 5.75 -63.83 -60.72
CA GLU A 58 6.86 -64.26 -61.64
C GLU A 58 6.58 -64.56 -63.14
N ALA A 59 7.45 -64.33 -64.15
CA ALA A 59 8.77 -63.69 -64.37
C ALA A 59 9.03 -63.64 -65.91
N VAL A 60 10.16 -63.02 -66.33
CA VAL A 60 10.93 -63.14 -67.61
C VAL A 60 11.16 -61.81 -68.39
N ALA A 61 12.43 -61.39 -68.52
CA ALA A 61 12.99 -60.26 -69.30
C ALA A 61 13.51 -60.73 -70.69
N PRO A 62 13.90 -59.91 -71.73
CA PRO A 62 14.51 -58.55 -71.72
C PRO A 62 14.10 -57.55 -72.87
N ALA A 63 14.74 -56.37 -72.88
CA ALA A 63 14.58 -55.12 -73.68
C ALA A 63 14.71 -55.24 -75.25
N PRO A 64 14.48 -54.19 -76.11
CA PRO A 64 14.35 -52.75 -75.83
C PRO A 64 13.34 -51.89 -76.68
N GLN A 65 13.17 -50.63 -76.25
CA GLN A 65 12.66 -49.41 -76.94
C GLN A 65 11.13 -49.14 -77.03
N ILE A 66 10.81 -47.88 -76.64
CA ILE A 66 9.57 -47.07 -76.79
C ILE A 66 8.50 -47.25 -75.69
N SER A 67 8.41 -46.28 -74.77
CA SER A 67 7.28 -46.01 -73.87
C SER A 67 7.51 -44.65 -73.19
N ASP A 68 6.57 -43.81 -72.78
CA ASP A 68 5.15 -43.59 -73.05
C ASP A 68 4.90 -42.27 -72.30
N SER A 69 4.31 -41.27 -72.96
CA SER A 69 4.07 -39.93 -72.40
C SER A 69 2.84 -39.88 -71.48
N THR A 70 2.56 -40.97 -70.76
CA THR A 70 1.45 -41.10 -69.82
C THR A 70 1.90 -41.10 -68.36
N ASN A 71 3.19 -41.38 -68.09
CA ASN A 71 3.72 -41.37 -66.73
C ASN A 71 3.77 -39.96 -66.13
N SER A 72 3.90 -38.91 -66.94
CA SER A 72 4.04 -37.54 -66.41
C SER A 72 2.76 -36.97 -65.81
N ILE A 73 1.56 -37.37 -66.26
CA ILE A 73 0.29 -36.80 -65.75
C ILE A 73 -0.07 -37.41 -64.39
N ASP A 74 0.09 -38.72 -64.24
CA ASP A 74 -0.18 -39.41 -62.97
C ASP A 74 0.81 -38.96 -61.89
N ASP A 75 2.08 -38.72 -62.24
CA ASP A 75 3.09 -38.16 -61.34
C ASP A 75 2.75 -36.73 -60.89
N ILE A 76 2.22 -35.89 -61.80
CA ILE A 76 1.73 -34.54 -61.49
C ILE A 76 0.48 -34.60 -60.60
N GLU A 77 -0.45 -35.53 -60.83
CA GLU A 77 -1.60 -35.72 -59.95
C GLU A 77 -1.21 -36.20 -58.55
N GLN A 78 -0.23 -37.10 -58.47
CA GLN A 78 0.25 -37.65 -57.20
C GLN A 78 0.92 -36.57 -56.35
N THR A 79 1.79 -35.76 -56.95
CA THR A 79 2.43 -34.61 -56.27
C THR A 79 1.41 -33.58 -55.78
N VAL A 80 0.36 -33.30 -56.56
CA VAL A 80 -0.74 -32.40 -56.17
C VAL A 80 -1.56 -32.96 -55.00
N ARG A 81 -1.79 -34.27 -54.95
CA ARG A 81 -2.49 -34.95 -53.83
C ARG A 81 -1.64 -34.95 -52.56
N ASP A 82 -0.35 -35.22 -52.68
CA ASP A 82 0.58 -35.22 -51.54
C ASP A 82 0.71 -33.81 -50.94
N ALA A 83 0.79 -32.78 -51.79
CA ALA A 83 0.77 -31.38 -51.36
C ALA A 83 -0.50 -31.05 -50.56
N LYS A 84 -1.67 -31.50 -51.03
CA LYS A 84 -2.95 -31.32 -50.34
C LYS A 84 -3.00 -32.06 -49.01
N GLN A 85 -2.43 -33.26 -48.92
CA GLN A 85 -2.42 -34.03 -47.68
C GLN A 85 -1.54 -33.38 -46.60
N ARG A 86 -0.39 -32.82 -46.99
CA ARG A 86 0.57 -32.25 -46.03
C ARG A 86 0.21 -30.84 -45.58
N PHE A 87 -0.12 -29.96 -46.51
CA PHE A 87 -0.38 -28.55 -46.24
C PHE A 87 -1.88 -28.21 -46.11
N ARG A 88 -2.76 -29.20 -46.35
CA ARG A 88 -4.23 -29.05 -46.23
C ARG A 88 -4.74 -27.91 -47.12
N ASP A 89 -5.26 -26.84 -46.53
CA ASP A 89 -5.84 -25.69 -47.26
C ASP A 89 -4.85 -24.53 -47.43
N THR A 90 -3.61 -24.69 -46.96
CA THR A 90 -2.51 -23.75 -47.17
C THR A 90 -1.48 -24.34 -48.13
N LEU A 91 -0.69 -23.49 -48.79
CA LEU A 91 0.37 -23.94 -49.70
C LEU A 91 1.61 -23.03 -49.55
N PRO A 92 2.83 -23.57 -49.42
CA PRO A 92 4.04 -22.75 -49.41
C PRO A 92 4.26 -22.07 -50.76
N ARG A 93 4.90 -20.90 -50.76
CA ARG A 93 5.24 -20.18 -52.00
C ARG A 93 6.16 -21.04 -52.86
N ASP A 94 5.87 -21.08 -54.16
CA ASP A 94 6.65 -21.77 -55.19
C ASP A 94 6.81 -23.29 -54.97
N TYR A 95 5.96 -23.90 -54.14
CA TYR A 95 6.03 -25.34 -53.87
C TYR A 95 5.55 -26.19 -55.06
N LEU A 96 4.56 -25.74 -55.83
CA LEU A 96 4.06 -26.40 -57.04
C LEU A 96 4.53 -25.64 -58.29
N SER A 97 4.84 -26.36 -59.37
CA SER A 97 5.10 -25.77 -60.68
C SER A 97 3.82 -25.12 -61.24
N GLU A 98 3.93 -24.25 -62.26
CA GLU A 98 2.74 -23.59 -62.83
C GLU A 98 1.70 -24.60 -63.34
N GLU A 99 2.14 -25.70 -63.95
CA GLU A 99 1.28 -26.77 -64.44
C GLU A 99 0.61 -27.54 -63.27
N GLU A 100 1.38 -27.93 -62.26
CA GLU A 100 0.88 -28.57 -61.03
C GLU A 100 -0.10 -27.67 -60.26
N TYR A 101 0.17 -26.37 -60.19
CA TYR A 101 -0.68 -25.41 -59.50
C TYR A 101 -2.01 -25.23 -60.21
N THR A 102 -2.03 -25.16 -61.55
CA THR A 102 -3.30 -25.11 -62.29
C THR A 102 -4.15 -26.36 -62.06
N LEU A 103 -3.51 -27.53 -61.91
CA LEU A 103 -4.19 -28.77 -61.58
C LEU A 103 -4.70 -28.79 -60.13
N TYR A 104 -3.90 -28.30 -59.18
CA TYR A 104 -4.29 -28.13 -57.77
C TYR A 104 -5.52 -27.22 -57.65
N VAL A 105 -5.53 -26.07 -58.33
CA VAL A 105 -6.66 -25.14 -58.32
C VAL A 105 -7.91 -25.76 -58.97
N ARG A 106 -7.73 -26.57 -60.02
CA ARG A 106 -8.85 -27.28 -60.67
C ARG A 106 -9.46 -28.35 -59.75
N LEU A 107 -8.64 -29.09 -59.01
CA LEU A 107 -9.08 -30.21 -58.16
C LEU A 107 -9.59 -29.77 -56.78
N TYR A 108 -8.93 -28.78 -56.17
CA TYR A 108 -9.17 -28.39 -54.76
C TYR A 108 -9.51 -26.91 -54.56
N GLY A 109 -9.39 -26.06 -55.59
CA GLY A 109 -9.56 -24.61 -55.49
C GLY A 109 -8.27 -23.87 -55.09
N PRO A 110 -8.28 -22.52 -55.13
CA PRO A 110 -7.11 -21.73 -54.72
C PRO A 110 -6.84 -21.88 -53.21
N PRO A 111 -5.57 -21.94 -52.77
CA PRO A 111 -5.23 -22.04 -51.35
C PRO A 111 -5.68 -20.80 -50.58
N LEU A 112 -6.10 -20.98 -49.32
CA LEU A 112 -6.68 -19.92 -48.50
C LEU A 112 -5.66 -18.85 -48.09
N ARG A 113 -4.44 -19.31 -47.76
CA ARG A 113 -3.29 -18.48 -47.38
C ARG A 113 -2.00 -19.29 -47.52
N GLU A 114 -0.87 -18.60 -47.45
CA GLU A 114 0.45 -19.25 -47.38
C GLU A 114 0.62 -20.02 -46.07
N THR A 115 1.38 -21.11 -46.12
CA THR A 115 1.68 -21.95 -44.95
C THR A 115 2.48 -21.17 -43.93
N VAL A 116 2.04 -21.19 -42.67
CA VAL A 116 2.83 -20.68 -41.54
C VAL A 116 3.49 -21.84 -40.78
N PRO A 117 4.59 -21.61 -40.05
CA PRO A 117 5.29 -22.67 -39.30
C PRO A 117 4.40 -23.51 -38.35
N GLN A 118 3.36 -22.90 -37.79
CA GLN A 118 2.36 -23.55 -36.91
C GLN A 118 1.48 -24.58 -37.65
N ASP A 119 1.23 -24.39 -38.95
CA ASP A 119 0.40 -25.32 -39.74
C ASP A 119 1.09 -26.68 -39.93
N VAL A 120 2.42 -26.67 -39.80
CA VAL A 120 3.30 -27.79 -40.15
C VAL A 120 3.97 -28.41 -38.91
N GLY A 121 3.79 -27.78 -37.74
CA GLY A 121 4.27 -28.21 -36.42
C GLY A 121 5.73 -27.89 -36.13
N ILE A 122 6.30 -26.86 -36.76
CA ILE A 122 7.73 -26.51 -36.60
C ILE A 122 7.98 -25.81 -35.26
N ASP A 123 7.02 -25.00 -34.80
CA ASP A 123 7.07 -24.25 -33.54
C ASP A 123 7.16 -25.14 -32.29
N THR A 124 6.50 -26.30 -32.30
CA THR A 124 6.47 -27.23 -31.17
C THR A 124 7.69 -28.15 -31.07
N HIS A 125 8.48 -28.28 -32.13
CA HIS A 125 9.60 -29.24 -32.20
C HIS A 125 10.98 -28.58 -32.29
N ALA A 126 11.06 -27.26 -32.37
CA ALA A 126 12.33 -26.51 -32.38
C ALA A 126 13.17 -26.73 -31.11
N ASP A 127 12.54 -26.94 -29.94
CA ASP A 127 13.24 -27.11 -28.66
C ASP A 127 13.76 -28.56 -28.43
N MET A 128 13.29 -29.53 -29.22
CA MET A 128 13.70 -30.94 -29.09
C MET A 128 15.10 -31.22 -29.65
N ALA A 129 15.66 -30.32 -30.47
CA ALA A 129 16.99 -30.46 -31.06
C ALA A 129 18.13 -30.08 -30.09
N GLN A 130 17.84 -29.46 -28.94
CA GLN A 130 18.85 -28.86 -28.06
C GLN A 130 19.19 -29.68 -26.79
N SER A 131 18.62 -30.88 -26.63
CA SER A 131 18.95 -31.73 -25.46
C SER A 131 20.09 -32.71 -25.77
N PRO A 132 21.24 -32.65 -25.08
CA PRO A 132 22.33 -33.60 -25.30
C PRO A 132 21.95 -35.02 -24.83
N PRO A 133 22.46 -36.09 -25.46
CA PRO A 133 22.20 -37.46 -25.01
C PRO A 133 22.87 -37.73 -23.65
N ARG A 134 22.16 -38.44 -22.75
CA ARG A 134 22.73 -38.96 -21.50
C ARG A 134 23.72 -40.08 -21.80
N SER A 135 24.87 -40.09 -21.13
CA SER A 135 25.84 -41.17 -21.23
C SER A 135 25.21 -42.47 -20.66
N ALA A 136 25.43 -43.61 -21.31
CA ALA A 136 24.83 -44.89 -20.90
C ALA A 136 25.31 -45.40 -19.51
N ARG A 137 26.23 -44.67 -18.87
CA ARG A 137 26.85 -45.02 -17.59
C ARG A 137 26.38 -44.17 -16.41
N GLU A 138 25.57 -43.15 -16.63
CA GLU A 138 25.07 -42.26 -15.58
C GLU A 138 23.59 -42.53 -15.26
N GLY A 139 23.30 -42.88 -14.01
CA GLY A 139 21.95 -42.96 -13.46
C GLY A 139 21.70 -41.80 -12.50
N THR A 140 20.47 -41.28 -12.43
CA THR A 140 20.07 -40.31 -11.39
C THR A 140 19.10 -40.94 -10.39
N ILE A 141 19.28 -40.61 -9.10
CA ILE A 141 18.36 -40.96 -8.01
C ILE A 141 17.93 -39.68 -7.31
N LEU A 142 16.66 -39.62 -6.94
CA LEU A 142 16.09 -38.53 -6.13
C LEU A 142 16.20 -38.90 -4.65
N LYS A 143 16.95 -38.11 -3.87
CA LYS A 143 17.12 -38.29 -2.43
C LYS A 143 16.23 -37.30 -1.69
N GLU A 144 15.32 -37.81 -0.86
CA GLU A 144 14.46 -36.99 0.00
C GLU A 144 15.27 -36.43 1.18
N LEU A 145 15.23 -35.12 1.36
CA LEU A 145 15.81 -34.42 2.51
C LEU A 145 14.79 -34.31 3.65
N GLU A 146 15.25 -34.06 4.89
CA GLU A 146 14.41 -34.01 6.11
C GLU A 146 13.30 -32.93 6.13
N GLY A 147 13.11 -32.20 5.02
CA GLY A 147 12.04 -31.23 4.80
C GLY A 147 11.00 -31.64 3.73
N GLY A 148 11.09 -32.82 3.10
CA GLY A 148 10.17 -33.26 2.04
C GLY A 148 10.48 -32.68 0.65
N GLU A 149 11.66 -32.10 0.46
CA GLU A 149 12.19 -31.72 -0.86
C GLU A 149 13.15 -32.82 -1.36
N PHE A 150 13.15 -33.07 -2.68
CA PHE A 150 13.96 -34.11 -3.32
C PHE A 150 15.13 -33.48 -4.09
N GLU A 151 16.34 -33.96 -3.82
CA GLU A 151 17.56 -33.56 -4.53
C GLU A 151 17.95 -34.65 -5.54
N GLU A 152 18.16 -34.29 -6.81
CA GLU A 152 18.59 -35.21 -7.87
C GLU A 152 20.11 -35.40 -7.83
N ILE A 153 20.55 -36.64 -7.57
CA ILE A 153 21.95 -37.02 -7.47
C ILE A 153 22.28 -37.99 -8.60
N THR A 154 23.23 -37.61 -9.45
CA THR A 154 23.76 -38.44 -10.55
C THR A 154 24.91 -39.33 -10.05
N TYR A 155 24.92 -40.62 -10.41
CA TYR A 155 25.99 -41.56 -10.10
C TYR A 155 26.34 -42.45 -11.30
N GLU A 156 27.57 -42.98 -11.32
CA GLU A 156 28.05 -43.88 -12.37
C GLU A 156 27.87 -45.35 -11.97
N ILE A 157 27.37 -46.18 -12.89
CA ILE A 157 27.13 -47.62 -12.69
C ILE A 157 28.43 -48.40 -13.01
N PRO A 158 29.06 -49.12 -12.05
CA PRO A 158 30.24 -49.94 -12.34
C PRO A 158 29.87 -51.22 -13.10
N PRO A 159 30.74 -51.73 -14.00
CA PRO A 159 30.48 -52.97 -14.72
C PRO A 159 30.64 -54.19 -13.80
N GLU A 160 29.62 -55.05 -13.73
CA GLU A 160 29.70 -56.34 -13.03
C GLU A 160 30.54 -57.34 -13.84
N GLY A 161 31.57 -57.89 -13.22
CA GLY A 161 32.37 -58.99 -13.77
C GLY A 161 31.94 -60.32 -13.18
N HIS A 162 31.56 -61.29 -14.01
CA HIS A 162 31.52 -62.71 -13.64
C HIS A 162 31.79 -63.63 -14.85
N GLY A 163 32.92 -64.32 -14.78
CA GLY A 163 33.07 -65.78 -14.96
C GLY A 163 32.64 -66.46 -16.26
N GLU A 164 33.64 -66.74 -17.11
CA GLU A 164 33.96 -67.99 -17.85
C GLU A 164 32.87 -68.89 -18.50
N GLU A 165 33.05 -69.05 -19.83
CA GLU A 165 32.77 -70.21 -20.73
C GLU A 165 31.28 -70.54 -21.03
N GLU A 166 30.79 -70.71 -22.27
CA GLU A 166 31.33 -71.37 -23.47
C GLU A 166 30.60 -70.90 -24.77
N SER A 167 31.33 -70.95 -25.89
CA SER A 167 31.07 -70.64 -27.33
C SER A 167 29.73 -71.10 -27.97
N LEU A 168 29.15 -70.51 -29.05
CA LEU A 168 29.61 -70.32 -30.46
C LEU A 168 28.66 -69.30 -31.18
N GLN A 169 29.13 -68.20 -31.80
CA GLN A 169 29.43 -67.98 -33.25
C GLN A 169 28.15 -67.83 -34.14
N GLU A 170 27.89 -66.78 -34.96
CA GLU A 170 28.68 -65.70 -35.58
C GLU A 170 27.73 -64.62 -36.16
N GLY A 171 28.20 -63.37 -36.31
CA GLY A 171 27.51 -62.28 -37.02
C GLY A 171 28.18 -60.92 -36.81
N GLU A 172 29.20 -60.65 -37.62
CA GLU A 172 30.09 -59.47 -37.66
C GLU A 172 29.36 -58.10 -37.67
N LEU A 173 29.95 -57.09 -37.03
CA LEU A 173 30.32 -55.79 -37.64
C LEU A 173 31.19 -54.97 -36.66
N ALA A 174 32.14 -54.24 -37.23
CA ALA A 174 33.40 -53.77 -36.65
C ALA A 174 33.31 -52.75 -35.50
N GLU A 175 34.22 -52.90 -34.54
CA GLU A 175 34.74 -51.82 -33.70
C GLU A 175 35.81 -51.05 -34.50
N GLU A 176 35.68 -49.73 -34.62
CA GLU A 176 36.82 -48.87 -34.95
C GLU A 176 37.20 -48.08 -33.69
N GLU A 177 38.40 -48.37 -33.18
CA GLU A 177 39.06 -47.63 -32.12
C GLU A 177 39.52 -46.26 -32.64
N LEU A 178 39.25 -45.20 -31.86
CA LEU A 178 39.69 -43.83 -32.13
C LEU A 178 41.23 -43.73 -32.05
N THR A 179 41.84 -42.99 -32.97
CA THR A 179 43.30 -42.82 -33.06
C THR A 179 43.78 -41.58 -32.28
N GLU A 180 45.05 -41.60 -31.83
CA GLU A 180 45.69 -40.55 -31.02
C GLU A 180 45.62 -39.12 -31.61
N HIS A 181 45.29 -38.98 -32.91
CA HIS A 181 45.14 -37.70 -33.58
C HIS A 181 43.80 -36.98 -33.27
N GLU A 182 42.81 -37.72 -32.77
CA GLU A 182 41.46 -37.23 -32.44
C GLU A 182 41.40 -36.65 -31.02
N MET A 183 42.23 -37.14 -30.09
CA MET A 183 42.38 -36.55 -28.75
C MET A 183 43.09 -35.18 -28.77
N GLN A 184 43.98 -34.95 -29.73
CA GLN A 184 44.77 -33.71 -29.80
C GLN A 184 44.01 -32.51 -30.37
N THR A 185 42.95 -32.74 -31.15
CA THR A 185 42.14 -31.67 -31.76
C THR A 185 41.08 -31.11 -30.79
N LEU A 186 40.63 -31.90 -29.81
CA LEU A 186 39.67 -31.48 -28.79
C LEU A 186 40.27 -30.63 -27.66
N GLU A 187 41.58 -30.71 -27.41
CA GLU A 187 42.25 -29.92 -26.35
C GLU A 187 42.57 -28.46 -26.74
N GLN A 188 42.36 -28.05 -28.01
CA GLN A 188 42.79 -26.73 -28.50
C GLN A 188 41.65 -25.73 -28.81
N ALA A 189 40.40 -26.02 -28.48
CA ALA A 189 39.28 -25.08 -28.71
C ALA A 189 39.05 -24.10 -27.54
N PRO A 190 38.84 -22.79 -27.78
CA PRO A 190 38.57 -21.82 -26.71
C PRO A 190 37.17 -21.98 -26.10
N ALA A 191 37.05 -21.69 -24.81
CA ALA A 191 35.89 -21.99 -23.95
C ALA A 191 34.55 -21.27 -24.27
N ASN A 192 34.47 -20.47 -25.35
CA ASN A 192 33.27 -19.72 -25.75
C ASN A 192 32.84 -20.02 -27.19
N THR A 193 33.03 -21.25 -27.64
CA THR A 193 32.57 -21.69 -28.97
C THR A 193 31.16 -22.25 -28.83
N SER A 194 30.21 -21.77 -29.64
CA SER A 194 28.81 -22.20 -29.54
C SER A 194 28.65 -23.64 -30.09
N MET A 195 27.66 -24.38 -29.58
CA MET A 195 27.46 -25.78 -29.98
C MET A 195 27.13 -25.96 -31.47
N GLU A 196 26.59 -24.93 -32.13
CA GLU A 196 26.32 -24.92 -33.57
C GLU A 196 27.63 -24.91 -34.39
N GLU A 197 28.65 -24.17 -33.94
CA GLU A 197 29.97 -24.10 -34.61
C GLU A 197 30.79 -25.38 -34.44
N LEU A 198 30.54 -26.17 -33.39
CA LEU A 198 31.18 -27.49 -33.18
C LEU A 198 30.57 -28.58 -34.07
N GLN A 199 29.30 -28.44 -34.47
CA GLN A 199 28.59 -29.43 -35.26
C GLN A 199 28.90 -29.32 -36.77
N GLU A 200 29.34 -28.14 -37.25
CA GLU A 200 29.86 -27.92 -38.61
C GLU A 200 31.29 -28.46 -38.81
N LEU A 201 32.01 -28.82 -37.75
CA LEU A 201 33.40 -29.32 -37.81
C LEU A 201 33.51 -30.86 -37.85
N LEU A 202 32.39 -31.57 -37.77
CA LEU A 202 32.32 -33.04 -37.85
C LEU A 202 32.15 -33.49 -39.32
N PRO A 203 32.75 -34.61 -39.76
CA PRO A 203 32.54 -35.15 -41.11
C PRO A 203 31.07 -35.49 -41.40
N ASP A 204 30.59 -35.22 -42.63
CA ASP A 204 29.18 -35.35 -43.05
C ASP A 204 28.49 -36.68 -42.65
N ASP A 205 29.25 -37.78 -42.58
CA ASP A 205 28.71 -39.12 -42.30
C ASP A 205 28.24 -39.32 -40.83
N GLN A 206 28.53 -38.40 -39.92
CA GLN A 206 28.19 -38.51 -38.49
C GLN A 206 27.14 -37.50 -38.00
N GLN A 207 26.61 -36.63 -38.86
CA GLN A 207 25.54 -35.71 -38.48
C GLN A 207 24.18 -36.44 -38.37
N ARG A 208 23.51 -36.32 -37.22
CA ARG A 208 22.14 -36.81 -37.06
C ARG A 208 21.19 -35.98 -37.94
N PRO A 209 20.22 -36.60 -38.64
CA PRO A 209 19.31 -35.85 -39.49
C PRO A 209 18.46 -34.89 -38.65
N ASN A 210 18.44 -33.61 -39.04
CA ASN A 210 17.59 -32.60 -38.43
C ASN A 210 16.12 -33.05 -38.48
N TYR A 211 15.27 -32.58 -37.54
CA TYR A 211 13.84 -32.94 -37.49
C TYR A 211 13.14 -32.80 -38.86
N ILE A 212 13.53 -31.80 -39.65
CA ILE A 212 13.04 -31.55 -41.00
C ILE A 212 13.46 -32.68 -41.97
N GLN A 213 14.70 -33.14 -41.90
CA GLN A 213 15.22 -34.25 -42.72
C GLN A 213 14.61 -35.60 -42.32
N ALA A 214 14.23 -35.78 -41.05
CA ALA A 214 13.54 -36.98 -40.58
C ALA A 214 12.06 -37.03 -40.98
N VAL A 215 11.42 -35.88 -41.20
CA VAL A 215 9.97 -35.77 -41.47
C VAL A 215 9.65 -35.60 -42.96
N ALA A 216 10.54 -35.00 -43.74
CA ALA A 216 10.33 -34.77 -45.17
C ALA A 216 10.31 -36.10 -45.95
N ARG A 217 9.31 -36.28 -46.82
CA ARG A 217 9.21 -37.50 -47.66
C ARG A 217 9.97 -37.35 -48.98
N ASN A 218 9.98 -36.12 -49.50
CA ASN A 218 10.63 -35.76 -50.76
C ASN A 218 11.62 -34.60 -50.53
N GLN A 219 12.66 -34.51 -51.35
CA GLN A 219 13.66 -33.45 -51.25
C GLN A 219 13.05 -32.05 -51.44
N ARG A 220 12.06 -31.91 -52.32
CA ARG A 220 11.28 -30.67 -52.52
C ARG A 220 10.49 -30.25 -51.27
N GLU A 221 10.04 -31.20 -50.46
CA GLU A 221 9.39 -30.92 -49.17
C GLU A 221 10.40 -30.47 -48.12
N ALA A 222 11.57 -31.13 -48.07
CA ALA A 222 12.64 -30.75 -47.14
C ALA A 222 13.05 -29.29 -47.36
N ASP A 223 13.24 -28.87 -48.61
CA ASP A 223 13.59 -27.49 -48.94
C ASP A 223 12.50 -26.48 -48.53
N ALA A 224 11.23 -26.83 -48.72
CA ALA A 224 10.11 -25.96 -48.34
C ALA A 224 9.95 -25.83 -46.82
N LEU A 225 10.15 -26.92 -46.08
CA LEU A 225 10.12 -26.93 -44.62
C LEU A 225 11.33 -26.21 -44.02
N GLN A 226 12.51 -26.36 -44.61
CA GLN A 226 13.73 -25.66 -44.19
C GLN A 226 13.56 -24.14 -44.32
N ARG A 227 13.04 -23.66 -45.46
CA ARG A 227 12.76 -22.23 -45.64
C ARG A 227 11.77 -21.68 -44.61
N LEU A 228 10.74 -22.45 -44.26
CA LEU A 228 9.78 -22.05 -43.23
C LEU A 228 10.41 -21.99 -41.83
N ALA A 229 11.34 -22.89 -41.52
CA ALA A 229 12.08 -22.88 -40.26
C ALA A 229 13.02 -21.67 -40.18
N ASP A 230 13.76 -21.39 -41.26
CA ASP A 230 14.67 -20.24 -41.32
C ASP A 230 13.91 -18.90 -41.20
N ASP A 231 12.74 -18.79 -41.85
CA ASP A 231 11.88 -17.61 -41.75
C ASP A 231 11.26 -17.46 -40.34
N PHE A 232 10.92 -18.57 -39.67
CA PHE A 232 10.44 -18.55 -38.29
C PHE A 232 11.53 -18.07 -37.31
N GLU A 233 12.74 -18.59 -37.44
CA GLU A 233 13.87 -18.17 -36.59
C GLU A 233 14.22 -16.70 -36.81
N ARG A 234 14.19 -16.22 -38.05
CA ARG A 234 14.40 -14.80 -38.37
C ARG A 234 13.35 -13.93 -37.70
N SER A 235 12.07 -14.31 -37.79
CA SER A 235 10.98 -13.58 -37.14
C SER A 235 11.08 -13.61 -35.61
N ARG A 236 11.55 -14.71 -35.00
CA ARG A 236 11.76 -14.80 -33.55
C ARG A 236 12.89 -13.89 -33.09
N LYS A 237 14.03 -13.90 -33.80
CA LYS A 237 15.17 -13.02 -33.54
C LYS A 237 14.78 -11.54 -33.67
N GLU A 238 13.97 -11.18 -34.65
CA GLU A 238 13.45 -9.81 -34.81
C GLU A 238 12.51 -9.40 -33.65
N ALA A 239 11.60 -10.30 -33.22
CA ALA A 239 10.70 -10.05 -32.08
C ALA A 239 11.47 -9.90 -30.75
N ASP A 240 12.49 -10.73 -30.54
CA ASP A 240 13.36 -10.64 -29.36
C ASP A 240 14.13 -9.31 -29.35
N GLN A 241 14.68 -8.90 -30.51
CA GLN A 241 15.35 -7.60 -30.66
C GLN A 241 14.39 -6.41 -30.43
N GLU A 242 13.16 -6.47 -30.93
CA GLU A 242 12.14 -5.44 -30.73
C GLU A 242 11.70 -5.37 -29.26
N SER A 243 11.54 -6.52 -28.59
CA SER A 243 11.21 -6.58 -27.17
C SER A 243 12.35 -6.05 -26.28
N ALA A 244 13.60 -6.36 -26.61
CA ALA A 244 14.79 -5.84 -25.93
C ALA A 244 14.92 -4.32 -26.13
N ALA A 245 14.66 -3.82 -27.35
CA ALA A 245 14.63 -2.39 -27.63
C ALA A 245 13.49 -1.67 -26.88
N ALA A 246 12.31 -2.28 -26.77
CA ALA A 246 11.19 -1.75 -26.00
C ALA A 246 11.47 -1.74 -24.49
N ALA A 247 12.11 -2.78 -23.95
CA ALA A 247 12.55 -2.84 -22.56
C ALA A 247 13.60 -1.75 -22.26
N ALA A 248 14.59 -1.57 -23.14
CA ALA A 248 15.60 -0.52 -23.00
C ALA A 248 15.00 0.90 -23.11
N ALA A 249 14.00 1.09 -23.98
CA ALA A 249 13.27 2.36 -24.08
C ALA A 249 12.44 2.65 -22.83
N ALA A 250 11.75 1.65 -22.28
CA ALA A 250 10.99 1.77 -21.04
C ALA A 250 11.88 2.03 -19.82
N GLU A 251 13.08 1.43 -19.78
CA GLU A 251 14.07 1.69 -18.73
C GLU A 251 14.63 3.12 -18.83
N LYS A 252 14.90 3.60 -20.06
CA LYS A 252 15.30 4.99 -20.30
C LYS A 252 14.20 5.98 -19.90
N GLU A 253 12.94 5.69 -20.22
CA GLU A 253 11.80 6.54 -19.85
C GLU A 253 11.58 6.57 -18.33
N ARG A 254 11.72 5.42 -17.63
CA ARG A 254 11.72 5.34 -16.16
C ARG A 254 12.82 6.19 -15.54
N ARG A 255 14.05 6.12 -16.07
CA ARG A 255 15.19 6.91 -15.60
C ARG A 255 15.02 8.40 -15.83
N GLU A 256 14.38 8.80 -16.93
CA GLU A 256 14.04 10.21 -17.21
C GLU A 256 12.92 10.74 -16.31
N VAL A 257 11.95 9.89 -15.92
CA VAL A 257 10.94 10.22 -14.91
C VAL A 257 11.57 10.34 -13.53
N GLU A 258 12.46 9.43 -13.14
CA GLU A 258 13.18 9.44 -11.87
C GLU A 258 14.03 10.71 -11.71
N VAL A 259 14.77 11.12 -12.77
CA VAL A 259 15.54 12.38 -12.76
C VAL A 259 14.64 13.63 -12.72
N LYS A 260 13.42 13.57 -13.27
CA LYS A 260 12.44 14.66 -13.17
C LYS A 260 11.75 14.69 -11.81
N GLU A 261 11.52 13.53 -11.19
CA GLU A 261 11.00 13.40 -9.83
C GLU A 261 12.04 13.88 -8.81
N ASP A 262 13.32 13.53 -8.96
CA ASP A 262 14.40 14.00 -8.09
C ASP A 262 14.53 15.54 -8.14
N LYS A 263 14.46 16.13 -9.34
CA LYS A 263 14.45 17.60 -9.50
C LYS A 263 13.16 18.25 -8.98
N ALA A 264 12.02 17.56 -9.05
CA ALA A 264 10.76 18.05 -8.48
C ALA A 264 10.77 17.95 -6.94
N VAL A 265 11.39 16.91 -6.37
CA VAL A 265 11.59 16.69 -4.94
C VAL A 265 12.54 17.73 -4.36
N GLU A 266 13.65 18.06 -5.03
CA GLU A 266 14.51 19.19 -4.64
C GLU A 266 13.73 20.52 -4.59
N SER A 267 12.78 20.75 -5.52
CA SER A 267 11.96 21.96 -5.51
C SER A 267 10.80 21.96 -4.49
N ALA A 268 10.34 20.76 -4.08
CA ALA A 268 9.19 20.57 -3.19
C ALA A 268 9.60 20.42 -1.72
N GLU A 269 10.80 19.89 -1.43
CA GLU A 269 11.38 19.84 -0.08
C GLU A 269 11.62 21.25 0.48
N SER A 270 11.87 22.24 -0.38
CA SER A 270 11.96 23.66 0.03
C SER A 270 10.63 24.28 0.47
N GLN A 271 9.47 23.64 0.22
CA GLN A 271 8.14 24.26 0.40
C GLN A 271 7.29 23.70 1.54
N SER A 272 7.66 22.60 2.21
CA SER A 272 6.76 21.96 3.20
C SER A 272 6.87 22.47 4.64
N TRP A 273 7.92 23.20 5.00
CA TRP A 273 8.10 24.02 6.21
C TRP A 273 9.10 25.11 5.80
N PRO A 274 9.04 26.37 6.28
CA PRO A 274 9.91 27.40 5.73
C PRO A 274 11.36 27.04 6.06
N ALA A 275 12.07 26.51 5.06
CA ALA A 275 13.49 26.70 4.91
C ALA A 275 13.73 28.21 4.97
N GLU A 276 14.78 28.60 5.67
CA GLU A 276 15.27 29.96 5.75
C GLU A 276 15.09 30.65 4.39
N TYR A 277 14.24 31.69 4.37
CA TYR A 277 14.14 32.54 3.20
C TYR A 277 15.48 33.23 3.10
N GLU A 278 16.23 32.92 2.04
CA GLU A 278 17.29 33.79 1.53
C GLU A 278 16.75 35.22 1.54
N GLU A 279 17.47 36.08 2.26
CA GLU A 279 17.23 37.50 2.29
C GLU A 279 17.43 38.05 0.87
N GLU A 280 16.34 38.21 0.13
CA GLU A 280 16.35 39.19 -0.94
C GLU A 280 16.61 40.55 -0.30
N GLU A 281 17.84 41.00 -0.54
CA GLU A 281 18.49 42.23 -0.15
C GLU A 281 17.59 43.45 -0.41
N VAL A 282 16.82 43.83 0.62
CA VAL A 282 16.12 45.12 0.66
C VAL A 282 16.50 45.82 1.96
N GLY A 283 17.63 46.53 1.92
CA GLY A 283 18.05 47.58 2.86
C GLY A 283 17.73 47.33 4.33
N VAL A 284 18.55 46.51 4.98
CA VAL A 284 18.46 46.19 6.42
C VAL A 284 18.73 47.44 7.27
N LEU A 285 17.83 47.74 8.20
CA LEU A 285 18.01 48.80 9.19
C LEU A 285 18.86 48.28 10.37
N PRO A 286 19.74 49.08 10.99
CA PRO A 286 20.77 48.63 11.95
C PRO A 286 20.31 47.88 13.22
N TRP A 287 19.02 47.75 13.49
CA TRP A 287 18.49 47.05 14.69
C TRP A 287 18.03 45.61 14.40
N GLU A 288 18.12 45.14 13.15
CA GLU A 288 17.85 43.74 12.79
C GLU A 288 19.09 42.82 12.92
N GLU A 289 20.32 43.37 12.89
CA GLU A 289 21.56 42.60 13.11
C GLU A 289 21.71 42.09 14.55
N GLU A 290 21.20 42.83 15.54
CA GLU A 290 21.23 42.43 16.97
C GLU A 290 20.35 41.20 17.28
N LEU A 291 19.43 40.82 16.38
CA LEU A 291 18.54 39.66 16.56
C LEU A 291 18.89 38.47 15.64
N ALA A 292 19.84 38.64 14.72
CA ALA A 292 20.20 37.64 13.73
C ALA A 292 21.57 36.97 13.98
N GLN A 293 22.44 37.60 14.79
CA GLN A 293 23.77 37.08 15.14
C GLN A 293 23.78 35.99 16.22
N GLU A 294 22.60 35.53 16.63
CA GLU A 294 22.44 34.59 17.72
C GLU A 294 22.43 33.16 17.10
N GLN A 295 23.61 32.55 16.96
CA GLN A 295 23.75 31.09 16.87
C GLN A 295 23.23 30.50 18.20
N GLU A 296 21.91 30.35 18.30
CA GLU A 296 21.18 30.18 19.57
C GLU A 296 21.19 28.73 20.08
N ASP A 297 21.78 28.50 21.25
CA ASP A 297 21.63 27.27 22.03
C ASP A 297 20.15 27.02 22.40
N PRO A 298 19.59 25.81 22.20
CA PRO A 298 18.19 25.50 22.54
C PRO A 298 17.82 25.72 24.01
N ASP A 299 18.77 25.58 24.93
CA ASP A 299 18.56 25.70 26.36
C ASP A 299 18.35 27.16 26.80
N GLU A 300 19.06 28.14 26.21
CA GLU A 300 18.88 29.56 26.56
C GLU A 300 17.51 30.12 26.11
N ASN A 301 16.96 29.58 25.02
CA ASN A 301 15.65 29.99 24.50
C ASN A 301 14.51 29.60 25.48
N TYR A 302 14.67 28.50 26.22
CA TYR A 302 13.65 27.99 27.13
C TYR A 302 13.43 28.89 28.37
N GLN A 303 14.48 29.61 28.81
CA GLN A 303 14.37 30.64 29.86
C GLN A 303 13.68 31.93 29.38
N ARG A 304 13.63 32.19 28.05
CA ARG A 304 13.06 33.41 27.48
C ARG A 304 11.55 33.32 27.24
N PHE A 305 10.99 32.12 27.17
CA PHE A 305 9.55 31.91 26.97
C PHE A 305 8.73 32.22 28.23
N HIS A 306 7.49 32.65 28.03
CA HIS A 306 6.57 32.80 29.15
C HIS A 306 6.30 31.43 29.82
N PRO A 307 6.23 31.33 31.16
CA PRO A 307 6.02 30.06 31.87
C PRO A 307 4.82 29.25 31.36
N TYR A 308 3.69 29.93 31.09
CA TYR A 308 2.48 29.28 30.55
C TYR A 308 2.65 28.76 29.12
N THR A 309 3.52 29.37 28.31
CA THR A 309 3.87 28.86 26.97
C THR A 309 4.66 27.57 27.11
N VAL A 310 5.62 27.53 28.04
CA VAL A 310 6.42 26.34 28.34
C VAL A 310 5.56 25.18 28.85
N GLU A 311 4.62 25.47 29.76
CA GLU A 311 3.69 24.47 30.30
C GLU A 311 2.77 23.92 29.20
N GLY A 312 2.23 24.82 28.37
CA GLY A 312 1.36 24.51 27.23
C GLY A 312 2.05 23.87 26.02
N SER A 313 3.39 23.80 25.99
CA SER A 313 4.14 23.24 24.87
C SER A 313 3.86 21.75 24.68
N PHE A 314 3.51 21.33 23.47
CA PHE A 314 3.22 19.94 23.14
C PHE A 314 4.51 19.12 23.00
N HIS A 315 5.46 19.65 22.25
CA HIS A 315 6.83 19.18 22.21
C HIS A 315 7.52 19.72 23.47
N GLY A 316 8.20 18.88 24.26
CA GLY A 316 8.90 19.34 25.47
C GLY A 316 10.07 20.28 25.15
N LYS A 317 11.14 20.23 25.96
CA LYS A 317 12.36 21.01 25.68
C LYS A 317 12.90 20.77 24.27
N SER A 318 12.96 19.51 23.86
CA SER A 318 13.32 19.10 22.50
C SER A 318 12.08 18.75 21.68
N THR A 319 12.10 19.16 20.41
CA THR A 319 11.12 18.67 19.42
C THR A 319 11.36 17.21 19.08
N GLU A 320 12.60 16.75 19.19
CA GLU A 320 12.99 15.37 18.88
C GLU A 320 12.95 14.50 20.11
N VAL A 321 12.32 13.34 19.99
CA VAL A 321 12.29 12.31 21.02
C VAL A 321 13.35 11.28 20.71
N THR A 322 14.26 11.07 21.66
CA THR A 322 15.25 10.00 21.57
C THR A 322 14.60 8.68 21.94
N VAL A 323 14.85 7.65 21.13
CA VAL A 323 14.42 6.29 21.41
C VAL A 323 15.33 5.67 22.48
N PRO A 324 14.80 5.07 23.57
CA PRO A 324 15.58 4.50 24.66
C PRO A 324 16.59 3.48 24.16
N ARG A 325 17.87 3.75 24.41
CA ARG A 325 18.94 2.94 23.87
C ARG A 325 18.94 1.54 24.48
N GLU A 326 18.82 1.44 25.79
CA GLU A 326 18.92 0.18 26.54
C GLU A 326 17.63 -0.66 26.43
N GLU A 327 16.46 -0.03 26.47
CA GLU A 327 15.17 -0.75 26.45
C GLU A 327 14.66 -1.10 25.05
N LEU A 328 15.06 -0.37 24.00
CA LEU A 328 14.57 -0.63 22.64
C LEU A 328 15.70 -0.81 21.64
N VAL A 329 16.66 0.12 21.56
CA VAL A 329 17.64 0.12 20.45
C VAL A 329 18.58 -1.09 20.51
N LEU A 330 19.21 -1.34 21.66
CA LEU A 330 20.20 -2.41 21.80
C LEU A 330 19.58 -3.80 21.70
N PRO A 331 18.48 -4.14 22.40
CA PRO A 331 17.90 -5.48 22.32
C PRO A 331 17.38 -5.79 20.91
N VAL A 332 16.70 -4.82 20.25
CA VAL A 332 16.24 -5.01 18.87
C VAL A 332 17.41 -5.15 17.91
N SER A 333 18.47 -4.35 18.08
CA SER A 333 19.68 -4.49 17.25
C SER A 333 20.31 -5.87 17.39
N ASP A 334 20.34 -6.43 18.60
CA ASP A 334 20.90 -7.75 18.85
C ASP A 334 20.03 -8.87 18.26
N MET A 335 18.71 -8.78 18.42
CA MET A 335 17.76 -9.71 17.77
C MET A 335 17.87 -9.69 16.25
N LEU A 336 18.10 -8.52 15.65
CA LEU A 336 18.23 -8.37 14.20
C LEU A 336 19.56 -8.92 13.65
N ARG A 337 20.59 -9.16 14.48
CA ARG A 337 21.88 -9.72 14.02
C ARG A 337 21.75 -11.12 13.44
N ARG A 338 20.73 -11.89 13.83
CA ARG A 338 20.50 -13.25 13.33
C ARG A 338 20.05 -13.28 11.86
N THR A 339 19.45 -12.19 11.38
CA THR A 339 18.87 -12.09 10.03
C THR A 339 19.62 -11.05 9.21
N HIS A 340 19.93 -11.35 7.95
CA HIS A 340 20.47 -10.33 7.07
C HIS A 340 19.45 -9.20 6.86
N ILE A 341 19.90 -7.94 6.95
CA ILE A 341 19.03 -6.76 6.88
C ILE A 341 18.25 -6.68 5.56
N ASP A 342 18.78 -7.25 4.47
CA ASP A 342 18.08 -7.27 3.19
C ASP A 342 16.82 -8.13 3.23
N HIS A 343 16.82 -9.28 3.92
CA HIS A 343 15.62 -10.10 4.06
C HIS A 343 14.57 -9.39 4.91
N VAL A 344 15.00 -8.75 6.00
CA VAL A 344 14.13 -7.92 6.84
C VAL A 344 13.54 -6.78 6.03
N ARG A 345 14.34 -6.14 5.15
CA ARG A 345 13.89 -5.09 4.24
C ARG A 345 12.88 -5.62 3.24
N THR A 346 13.14 -6.71 2.53
CA THR A 346 12.21 -7.28 1.56
C THR A 346 10.89 -7.68 2.23
N ALA A 347 10.94 -8.24 3.45
CA ALA A 347 9.74 -8.55 4.22
C ALA A 347 8.97 -7.28 4.66
N ALA A 348 9.70 -6.23 5.07
CA ALA A 348 9.13 -4.94 5.43
C ALA A 348 8.46 -4.27 4.22
N GLU A 349 9.13 -4.20 3.07
CA GLU A 349 8.59 -3.65 1.83
C GLU A 349 7.35 -4.42 1.38
N ARG A 350 7.38 -5.77 1.44
CA ARG A 350 6.21 -6.59 1.12
C ARG A 350 5.01 -6.31 2.03
N SER A 351 5.26 -6.14 3.34
CA SER A 351 4.19 -6.07 4.33
C SER A 351 3.71 -4.65 4.64
N LEU A 352 4.56 -3.64 4.42
CA LEU A 352 4.32 -2.23 4.75
C LEU A 352 4.14 -1.34 3.50
N GLY A 353 3.85 -1.95 2.34
CA GLY A 353 3.36 -1.23 1.16
C GLY A 353 4.44 -0.70 0.21
N GLY A 354 5.60 -1.35 0.16
CA GLY A 354 6.68 -1.10 -0.81
C GLY A 354 7.86 -0.30 -0.24
N ALA A 355 8.69 0.21 -1.16
CA ALA A 355 9.84 1.05 -0.82
C ALA A 355 9.41 2.27 0.01
N GLY A 356 10.22 2.64 1.01
CA GLY A 356 9.89 3.73 1.93
C GLY A 356 8.79 3.41 2.96
N LEU A 357 8.25 2.18 2.97
CA LEU A 357 7.33 1.66 4.00
C LEU A 357 6.14 2.60 4.31
N PRO A 358 5.31 2.98 3.32
CA PRO A 358 4.23 3.95 3.51
C PRO A 358 3.18 3.52 4.54
N LEU A 359 2.96 2.21 4.71
CA LEU A 359 2.05 1.63 5.71
C LEU A 359 2.75 1.30 7.04
N SER A 360 3.97 1.80 7.27
CA SER A 360 4.59 1.80 8.61
C SER A 360 3.98 2.89 9.50
N SER A 361 4.41 2.94 10.76
CA SER A 361 4.08 4.07 11.65
C SER A 361 4.70 5.39 11.19
N GLU A 362 5.87 5.34 10.55
CA GLU A 362 6.59 6.54 10.11
C GLU A 362 5.89 7.21 8.92
N THR A 363 6.02 8.53 8.81
CA THR A 363 5.42 9.32 7.73
C THR A 363 6.50 9.98 6.91
N LEU A 364 6.87 9.35 5.80
CA LEU A 364 7.76 9.97 4.82
C LEU A 364 7.02 11.00 3.99
N ALA A 365 7.69 12.13 3.71
CA ALA A 365 7.12 13.24 2.94
C ALA A 365 6.59 12.81 1.56
N SER A 366 7.33 11.95 0.85
CA SER A 366 6.97 11.40 -0.47
C SER A 366 5.63 10.64 -0.48
N HIS A 367 5.23 10.04 0.64
CA HIS A 367 4.05 9.17 0.71
C HIS A 367 2.88 9.75 1.50
N ARG A 368 2.93 11.03 1.92
CA ARG A 368 1.87 11.70 2.69
C ARG A 368 0.47 11.62 2.03
N ASN A 369 0.42 11.63 0.70
CA ASN A 369 -0.83 11.65 -0.07
C ASN A 369 -1.17 10.33 -0.77
N GLY A 370 -0.24 9.36 -0.83
CA GLY A 370 -0.36 8.18 -1.69
C GLY A 370 -1.09 6.99 -1.07
N HIS A 371 -0.96 6.79 0.25
CA HIS A 371 -1.49 5.60 0.93
C HIS A 371 -2.23 5.98 2.22
N MET A 372 -3.56 6.05 2.14
CA MET A 372 -4.43 6.30 3.30
C MET A 372 -4.92 5.00 3.97
N GLY A 373 -4.12 3.94 3.88
CA GLY A 373 -4.40 2.62 4.49
C GLY A 373 -3.97 2.55 5.95
N GLY A 374 -4.50 1.55 6.66
CA GLY A 374 -4.01 1.18 7.99
C GLY A 374 -2.60 0.62 7.95
N VAL A 375 -1.98 0.50 9.12
CA VAL A 375 -0.63 -0.07 9.23
C VAL A 375 -0.64 -1.53 8.76
N GLY A 376 0.34 -1.89 7.93
CA GLY A 376 0.38 -3.20 7.27
C GLY A 376 0.64 -4.38 8.22
N LEU A 377 1.60 -4.23 9.16
CA LEU A 377 1.90 -5.22 10.20
C LEU A 377 1.40 -4.71 11.56
N LEU A 378 0.58 -5.52 12.25
CA LEU A 378 0.06 -5.20 13.59
C LEU A 378 0.40 -6.31 14.58
N ALA A 379 0.63 -5.93 15.84
CA ALA A 379 0.87 -6.88 16.92
C ALA A 379 -0.32 -7.84 17.16
N THR A 380 -1.54 -7.44 16.80
CA THR A 380 -2.77 -8.24 16.98
C THR A 380 -2.94 -9.34 15.93
N GLN A 381 -2.09 -9.39 14.90
CA GLN A 381 -2.14 -10.45 13.88
C GLN A 381 -1.77 -11.81 14.49
N ARG A 382 -2.52 -12.86 14.12
CA ARG A 382 -2.30 -14.23 14.61
C ARG A 382 -1.09 -14.92 13.96
N HIS A 383 -0.88 -14.67 12.68
CA HIS A 383 0.18 -15.32 11.91
C HIS A 383 1.17 -14.26 11.43
N MET A 384 2.45 -14.53 11.67
CA MET A 384 3.57 -13.70 11.25
C MET A 384 4.77 -14.61 11.09
N THR A 385 5.55 -14.43 10.01
CA THR A 385 6.83 -15.13 9.85
C THR A 385 7.88 -14.56 10.82
N GLU A 386 9.00 -15.26 10.97
CA GLU A 386 10.11 -14.75 11.79
C GLU A 386 10.67 -13.42 11.27
N ILE A 387 10.84 -13.34 9.95
CA ILE A 387 11.38 -12.14 9.29
C ILE A 387 10.35 -11.00 9.35
N GLU A 388 9.05 -11.29 9.23
CA GLU A 388 8.01 -10.27 9.42
C GLU A 388 7.96 -9.74 10.86
N ALA A 389 8.22 -10.59 11.86
CA ALA A 389 8.32 -10.15 13.26
C ALA A 389 9.54 -9.25 13.49
N ASP A 390 10.65 -9.56 12.85
CA ASP A 390 11.85 -8.71 12.85
C ASP A 390 11.59 -7.38 12.11
N ALA A 391 10.88 -7.41 10.98
CA ALA A 391 10.44 -6.23 10.24
C ALA A 391 9.47 -5.35 11.05
N PHE A 392 8.58 -5.95 11.84
CA PHE A 392 7.69 -5.23 12.76
C PHE A 392 8.49 -4.47 13.83
N MET A 393 9.44 -5.13 14.49
CA MET A 393 10.29 -4.47 15.50
C MET A 393 11.14 -3.35 14.88
N ALA A 394 11.72 -3.58 13.71
CA ALA A 394 12.60 -2.62 13.05
C ALA A 394 11.86 -1.40 12.46
N GLY A 395 10.70 -1.63 11.82
CA GLY A 395 9.98 -0.63 11.03
C GLY A 395 8.82 0.07 11.77
N PHE A 396 8.19 -0.58 12.75
CA PHE A 396 6.99 -0.06 13.41
C PHE A 396 7.24 0.45 14.84
N MET A 397 8.00 -0.27 15.67
CA MET A 397 8.14 0.08 17.09
C MET A 397 8.76 1.48 17.35
N PRO A 398 9.83 1.93 16.65
CA PRO A 398 10.43 3.24 16.94
C PRO A 398 9.46 4.41 16.73
N GLY A 399 8.67 4.36 15.65
CA GLY A 399 7.72 5.42 15.33
C GLY A 399 6.53 5.47 16.31
N VAL A 400 6.01 4.29 16.70
CA VAL A 400 4.92 4.22 17.68
C VAL A 400 5.39 4.58 19.08
N TYR A 401 6.63 4.25 19.45
CA TYR A 401 7.22 4.73 20.70
C TYR A 401 7.22 6.27 20.74
N ALA A 402 7.62 6.91 19.65
CA ALA A 402 7.68 8.37 19.56
C ALA A 402 6.28 9.00 19.71
N SER A 403 5.28 8.52 18.95
CA SER A 403 3.90 9.05 19.05
C SER A 403 3.30 8.81 20.43
N THR A 404 3.47 7.62 20.98
CA THR A 404 2.92 7.25 22.31
C THR A 404 3.57 8.07 23.42
N SER A 405 4.88 8.28 23.37
CA SER A 405 5.60 9.12 24.33
C SER A 405 5.11 10.57 24.31
N ALA A 406 4.82 11.12 23.13
CA ALA A 406 4.23 12.45 23.00
C ALA A 406 2.83 12.52 23.63
N ILE A 407 1.98 11.53 23.33
CA ILE A 407 0.61 11.46 23.86
C ILE A 407 0.62 11.31 25.38
N LEU A 408 1.42 10.39 25.92
CA LEU A 408 1.44 10.14 27.36
C LEU A 408 2.02 11.34 28.14
N ARG A 409 3.00 12.07 27.59
CA ARG A 409 3.46 13.35 28.17
C ARG A 409 2.33 14.38 28.24
N GLU A 410 1.54 14.53 27.18
CA GLU A 410 0.38 15.42 27.16
C GLU A 410 -0.69 14.98 28.18
N VAL A 411 -1.01 13.69 28.24
CA VAL A 411 -1.97 13.13 29.21
C VAL A 411 -1.50 13.41 30.64
N ARG A 412 -0.23 13.16 30.94
CA ARG A 412 0.38 13.47 32.24
C ARG A 412 0.22 14.95 32.61
N LYS A 413 0.50 15.86 31.67
CA LYS A 413 0.32 17.31 31.89
C LYS A 413 -1.11 17.69 32.24
N ARG A 414 -2.11 17.09 31.57
CA ARG A 414 -3.52 17.46 31.75
C ARG A 414 -4.22 16.82 32.93
N VAL A 415 -3.86 15.58 33.26
CA VAL A 415 -4.40 14.88 34.43
C VAL A 415 -3.71 15.40 35.72
N GLY A 416 -2.47 15.85 35.59
CA GLY A 416 -1.65 16.35 36.69
C GLY A 416 -0.91 15.22 37.43
N PRO A 417 0.17 15.56 38.15
CA PRO A 417 1.02 14.56 38.80
C PRO A 417 0.32 13.83 39.96
N GLN A 418 -0.69 14.46 40.58
CA GLN A 418 -1.40 13.90 41.74
C GLN A 418 -2.13 12.60 41.42
N TRP A 419 -2.66 12.45 40.21
CA TRP A 419 -3.35 11.23 39.81
C TRP A 419 -2.40 10.03 39.80
N LEU A 420 -1.21 10.17 39.22
CA LEU A 420 -0.24 9.08 39.20
C LEU A 420 0.38 8.86 40.59
N ARG A 421 0.72 9.96 41.29
CA ARG A 421 1.30 9.91 42.64
C ARG A 421 0.37 9.26 43.67
N SER A 422 -0.93 9.55 43.62
CA SER A 422 -1.92 8.89 44.49
C SER A 422 -1.94 7.38 44.25
N LYS A 423 -1.95 6.93 42.99
CA LYS A 423 -1.88 5.51 42.65
C LYS A 423 -0.57 4.84 43.04
N LEU A 424 0.55 5.56 43.00
CA LEU A 424 1.83 5.05 43.48
C LEU A 424 1.88 4.94 45.02
N ARG A 425 1.23 5.86 45.75
CA ARG A 425 1.17 5.86 47.23
C ARG A 425 0.16 4.88 47.80
N GLU A 426 -1.01 4.72 47.16
CA GLU A 426 -2.04 3.74 47.51
C GLU A 426 -1.55 2.29 47.34
N GLY A 427 -0.46 2.10 46.58
CA GLY A 427 0.11 0.81 46.22
C GLY A 427 0.81 0.07 47.36
N GLY A 428 0.07 -0.34 48.39
CA GLY A 428 0.43 -1.47 49.24
C GLY A 428 0.35 -2.79 48.44
N GLY A 429 1.28 -3.02 47.51
CA GLY A 429 1.51 -4.33 46.87
C GLY A 429 1.15 -4.49 45.39
N GLY A 430 0.79 -3.43 44.65
CA GLY A 430 0.59 -3.57 43.19
C GLY A 430 0.48 -2.22 42.49
N GLY A 431 1.49 -1.87 41.69
CA GLY A 431 1.52 -0.62 40.92
C GLY A 431 0.43 -0.54 39.83
N VAL A 432 0.50 0.52 39.02
CA VAL A 432 -0.48 0.83 37.97
C VAL A 432 -0.60 -0.29 36.94
N SER A 433 -1.82 -0.72 36.64
CA SER A 433 -2.09 -1.74 35.62
C SER A 433 -2.25 -1.11 34.23
N VAL A 434 -1.42 -1.56 33.29
CA VAL A 434 -1.34 -1.00 31.93
C VAL A 434 -1.54 -2.09 30.89
N LEU A 435 -2.41 -1.83 29.92
CA LEU A 435 -2.64 -2.65 28.75
C LEU A 435 -2.16 -1.92 27.49
N ASP A 436 -1.25 -2.54 26.77
CA ASP A 436 -0.88 -2.14 25.42
C ASP A 436 -1.61 -3.03 24.39
N ALA A 437 -2.48 -2.39 23.62
CA ALA A 437 -3.26 -2.99 22.56
C ALA A 437 -2.76 -2.45 21.20
N GLY A 438 -1.93 -3.25 20.52
CA GLY A 438 -1.53 -2.99 19.13
C GLY A 438 -0.14 -2.36 18.94
N SER A 439 0.48 -1.73 19.96
CA SER A 439 1.82 -1.14 19.80
C SER A 439 2.96 -2.15 19.90
N GLY A 440 2.68 -3.37 20.38
CA GLY A 440 3.65 -4.46 20.46
C GLY A 440 4.72 -4.25 21.52
N GLY A 441 4.44 -3.53 22.60
CA GLY A 441 5.34 -3.23 23.71
C GLY A 441 5.91 -1.81 23.70
N ALA A 442 5.91 -1.13 22.55
CA ALA A 442 6.47 0.22 22.43
C ALA A 442 5.78 1.23 23.37
N GLY A 443 4.47 1.10 23.55
CA GLY A 443 3.69 1.91 24.48
C GLY A 443 3.98 1.62 25.95
N LEU A 444 4.35 0.39 26.30
CA LEU A 444 4.80 0.06 27.66
C LEU A 444 6.17 0.63 27.97
N ILE A 445 7.09 0.61 26.99
CA ILE A 445 8.41 1.25 27.11
C ILE A 445 8.21 2.76 27.33
N ALA A 446 7.37 3.41 26.52
CA ALA A 446 7.01 4.82 26.70
C ALA A 446 6.40 5.10 28.08
N TRP A 447 5.53 4.23 28.57
CA TRP A 447 4.94 4.34 29.91
C TRP A 447 5.99 4.20 31.03
N ASN A 448 6.92 3.26 30.89
CA ASN A 448 8.00 3.06 31.86
C ASN A 448 8.89 4.29 31.98
N GLN A 449 9.19 5.00 30.88
CA GLN A 449 9.94 6.26 30.92
C GLN A 449 9.22 7.32 31.77
N ILE A 450 7.90 7.43 31.63
CA ILE A 450 7.10 8.39 32.41
C ILE A 450 7.04 7.99 33.88
N LEU A 451 6.86 6.70 34.16
CA LEU A 451 6.88 6.16 35.52
C LEU A 451 8.20 6.45 36.22
N ARG A 452 9.34 6.22 35.54
CA ARG A 452 10.68 6.48 36.08
C ARG A 452 10.90 7.97 36.32
N ALA A 453 10.55 8.83 35.37
CA ALA A 453 10.69 10.27 35.54
C ALA A 453 9.85 10.80 36.71
N GLU A 454 8.63 10.29 36.92
CA GLU A 454 7.80 10.68 38.06
C GLU A 454 8.34 10.16 39.39
N TRP A 455 8.94 8.98 39.38
CA TRP A 455 9.59 8.42 40.55
C TRP A 455 10.86 9.18 40.93
N GLU A 456 11.67 9.59 39.95
CA GLU A 456 12.83 10.46 40.16
C GLU A 456 12.42 11.80 40.78
N LEU A 457 11.34 12.43 40.30
CA LEU A 457 10.80 13.64 40.92
C LEU A 457 10.38 13.41 42.38
N LEU A 458 9.78 12.25 42.71
CA LEU A 458 9.44 11.91 44.10
C LEU A 458 10.67 11.68 44.98
N LYS A 459 11.78 11.19 44.40
CA LYS A 459 13.07 11.06 45.09
C LYS A 459 13.70 12.42 45.36
N GLU A 460 13.71 13.31 44.37
CA GLU A 460 14.19 14.70 44.53
C GLU A 460 13.40 15.46 45.59
N GLU A 461 12.08 15.23 45.67
CA GLU A 461 11.21 15.77 46.72
C GLU A 461 11.43 15.12 48.11
N GLY A 462 12.25 14.08 48.22
CA GLY A 462 12.50 13.36 49.48
C GLY A 462 11.31 12.55 50.01
N SER A 463 10.28 12.33 49.19
CA SER A 463 9.08 11.56 49.58
C SER A 463 9.28 10.05 49.58
N VAL A 464 10.38 9.57 48.97
CA VAL A 464 10.71 8.15 48.77
C VAL A 464 12.21 7.95 49.05
N GLY A 465 12.59 6.77 49.53
CA GLY A 465 14.00 6.43 49.76
C GLY A 465 14.85 6.45 48.49
N GLU A 466 16.07 7.00 48.61
CA GLU A 466 17.01 7.24 47.50
C GLU A 466 17.30 5.98 46.65
N HIS A 467 17.43 4.83 47.30
CA HIS A 467 17.72 3.53 46.67
C HIS A 467 16.48 2.67 46.34
N THR A 468 15.27 3.25 46.35
CA THR A 468 14.05 2.49 46.05
C THR A 468 13.73 2.56 44.56
N GLU A 469 13.41 1.43 43.94
CA GLU A 469 12.91 1.36 42.56
C GLU A 469 11.40 1.63 42.47
N PRO A 470 10.89 2.13 41.33
CA PRO A 470 9.45 2.34 41.17
C PRO A 470 8.70 1.00 41.27
N PRO A 471 7.54 0.94 41.94
CA PRO A 471 6.77 -0.28 42.04
C PRO A 471 6.36 -0.74 40.63
N GLN A 472 6.81 -1.93 40.25
CA GLN A 472 6.46 -2.52 38.97
C GLN A 472 4.96 -2.87 38.97
N GLY A 473 4.19 -2.10 38.21
CA GLY A 473 2.77 -2.36 37.99
C GLY A 473 2.53 -3.54 37.07
N ARG A 474 1.27 -3.96 36.93
CA ARG A 474 0.90 -5.06 36.03
C ARG A 474 0.95 -4.58 34.58
N LYS A 475 1.93 -5.07 33.81
CA LYS A 475 2.10 -4.77 32.39
C LYS A 475 1.49 -5.88 31.53
N THR A 476 0.65 -5.52 30.57
CA THR A 476 0.01 -6.48 29.67
C THR A 476 0.14 -6.04 28.22
N VAL A 477 0.57 -6.93 27.32
CA VAL A 477 0.65 -6.67 25.88
C VAL A 477 -0.26 -7.64 25.13
N ILE A 478 -1.01 -7.13 24.16
CA ILE A 478 -1.72 -7.97 23.20
C ILE A 478 -0.80 -8.27 22.03
N CYS A 479 -0.40 -9.53 21.89
CA CYS A 479 0.41 -10.03 20.79
C CYS A 479 -0.17 -11.35 20.29
N GLY A 480 -0.75 -11.32 19.08
CA GLY A 480 -1.44 -12.47 18.49
C GLY A 480 -0.50 -13.55 17.97
N SER A 481 0.64 -13.15 17.40
CA SER A 481 1.62 -14.07 16.83
C SER A 481 2.59 -14.59 17.88
N ASP A 482 2.80 -15.90 17.85
CA ASP A 482 3.76 -16.59 18.71
C ASP A 482 5.20 -16.19 18.40
N ARG A 483 5.51 -15.94 17.11
CA ARG A 483 6.85 -15.54 16.64
C ARG A 483 7.23 -14.14 17.07
N LEU A 484 6.27 -13.21 17.08
CA LEU A 484 6.48 -11.87 17.63
C LEU A 484 6.57 -11.94 19.16
N ARG A 485 5.70 -12.72 19.80
CA ARG A 485 5.68 -12.87 21.26
C ARG A 485 6.98 -13.42 21.84
N SER A 486 7.67 -14.35 21.15
CA SER A 486 8.97 -14.85 21.62
C SER A 486 10.02 -13.73 21.69
N ARG A 487 10.08 -12.88 20.66
CA ARG A 487 10.97 -11.70 20.61
C ARG A 487 10.59 -10.67 21.68
N LEU A 488 9.30 -10.41 21.84
CA LEU A 488 8.84 -9.43 22.84
C LEU A 488 9.09 -9.88 24.28
N LYS A 489 9.13 -11.19 24.55
CA LYS A 489 9.52 -11.72 25.88
C LYS A 489 10.97 -11.42 26.23
N GLU A 490 11.85 -11.41 25.24
CA GLU A 490 13.26 -11.03 25.42
C GLU A 490 13.42 -9.51 25.57
N LEU A 491 12.51 -8.73 24.97
CA LEU A 491 12.54 -7.26 24.99
C LEU A 491 11.92 -6.65 26.26
N LEU A 492 10.88 -7.27 26.82
CA LEU A 492 10.04 -6.66 27.86
C LEU A 492 10.01 -7.46 29.16
N ASP A 493 10.55 -6.88 30.22
CA ASP A 493 10.57 -7.49 31.55
C ASP A 493 9.21 -7.40 32.27
N ASP A 494 8.88 -8.45 33.03
CA ASP A 494 7.68 -8.54 33.88
C ASP A 494 6.35 -8.26 33.14
N THR A 495 6.28 -8.68 31.87
CA THR A 495 5.11 -8.47 31.01
C THR A 495 4.26 -9.72 30.82
N THR A 496 2.94 -9.53 30.88
CA THR A 496 1.97 -10.57 30.58
C THR A 496 1.51 -10.46 29.13
N PHE A 497 1.64 -11.54 28.35
CA PHE A 497 1.24 -11.56 26.95
C PHE A 497 -0.13 -12.20 26.78
N LEU A 498 -1.05 -11.49 26.12
CA LEU A 498 -2.36 -12.00 25.74
C LEU A 498 -2.41 -12.21 24.22
N PRO A 499 -2.86 -13.39 23.72
CA PRO A 499 -2.97 -13.64 22.28
C PRO A 499 -4.10 -12.81 21.63
N ARG A 500 -5.12 -12.46 22.39
CA ARG A 500 -6.25 -11.64 21.95
C ARG A 500 -6.79 -10.81 23.09
N MET A 501 -7.52 -9.76 22.76
CA MET A 501 -8.23 -8.96 23.75
C MET A 501 -9.28 -9.83 24.48
N PRO A 502 -9.34 -9.78 25.82
CA PRO A 502 -10.40 -10.44 26.56
C PRO A 502 -11.76 -9.83 26.20
N ASP A 503 -12.70 -10.69 25.84
CA ASP A 503 -14.07 -10.29 25.50
C ASP A 503 -15.01 -10.73 26.62
N TYR A 504 -15.17 -9.87 27.64
CA TYR A 504 -16.00 -10.16 28.81
C TYR A 504 -17.50 -9.92 28.59
N GLU A 505 -17.88 -9.31 27.47
CA GLU A 505 -19.28 -9.05 27.14
C GLU A 505 -19.94 -10.34 26.62
N HIS A 506 -19.23 -11.05 25.74
CA HIS A 506 -19.71 -12.33 25.19
C HIS A 506 -19.24 -13.55 25.98
N SER A 507 -18.25 -13.39 26.87
CA SER A 507 -17.91 -14.44 27.84
C SER A 507 -19.01 -14.47 28.90
N GLY A 508 -19.95 -15.41 28.75
CA GLY A 508 -20.99 -15.67 29.74
C GLY A 508 -20.42 -15.92 31.13
N GLU A 509 -21.28 -15.94 32.15
CA GLU A 509 -20.86 -16.22 33.52
C GLU A 509 -20.15 -17.59 33.58
N MET A 510 -18.84 -17.61 33.83
CA MET A 510 -18.08 -18.85 34.06
C MET A 510 -18.36 -19.44 35.45
N ARG A 511 -19.59 -19.28 35.94
CA ARG A 511 -20.11 -19.84 37.19
C ARG A 511 -21.24 -20.80 36.83
N GLY A 512 -21.14 -22.06 37.23
CA GLY A 512 -22.19 -23.06 37.01
C GLY A 512 -21.65 -24.42 36.55
N PRO A 513 -22.53 -25.35 36.13
CA PRO A 513 -22.19 -26.75 35.84
C PRO A 513 -21.41 -26.97 34.53
N ARG A 514 -20.81 -25.91 33.97
CA ARG A 514 -19.94 -26.00 32.80
C ARG A 514 -18.59 -26.57 33.25
N LEU A 515 -18.01 -27.49 32.48
CA LEU A 515 -16.75 -28.17 32.83
C LEU A 515 -15.60 -27.20 33.18
N ASP A 516 -15.58 -26.01 32.58
CA ASP A 516 -14.57 -24.96 32.81
C ASP A 516 -14.95 -23.95 33.92
N GLY A 517 -16.13 -24.09 34.52
CA GLY A 517 -16.67 -23.16 35.52
C GLY A 517 -16.21 -23.54 36.93
N GLY A 518 -15.22 -22.84 37.46
CA GLY A 518 -14.88 -22.94 38.88
C GLY A 518 -16.03 -22.50 39.79
N GLY A 519 -15.96 -22.86 41.07
CA GLY A 519 -16.96 -22.46 42.07
C GLY A 519 -17.05 -20.94 42.33
N GLN A 520 -16.05 -20.18 41.90
CA GLN A 520 -16.01 -18.72 41.97
C GLN A 520 -15.85 -18.12 40.57
N GLN A 521 -16.57 -17.03 40.31
CA GLN A 521 -16.39 -16.28 39.08
C GLN A 521 -14.98 -15.68 39.06
N PRO A 522 -14.16 -15.94 38.02
CA PRO A 522 -12.84 -15.36 37.93
C PRO A 522 -12.95 -13.83 37.88
N GLN A 523 -12.12 -13.14 38.66
CA GLN A 523 -12.07 -11.68 38.65
C GLN A 523 -11.72 -11.19 37.23
N ARG A 524 -12.61 -10.36 36.66
CA ARG A 524 -12.39 -9.75 35.35
C ARG A 524 -11.19 -8.82 35.43
N LYS A 525 -10.23 -8.97 34.50
CA LYS A 525 -9.05 -8.09 34.44
C LYS A 525 -9.50 -6.70 34.00
N SER A 526 -9.14 -5.70 34.78
CA SER A 526 -9.39 -4.29 34.46
C SER A 526 -8.07 -3.51 34.57
N PHE A 527 -7.92 -2.50 33.72
CA PHE A 527 -6.69 -1.74 33.57
C PHE A 527 -6.90 -0.27 33.93
N ASP A 528 -5.89 0.34 34.56
CA ASP A 528 -5.86 1.78 34.86
C ASP A 528 -5.57 2.58 33.58
N ILE A 529 -4.71 2.05 32.70
CA ILE A 529 -4.34 2.69 31.44
C ILE A 529 -4.42 1.69 30.31
N ILE A 530 -5.05 2.10 29.21
CA ILE A 530 -5.10 1.32 27.97
C ILE A 530 -4.57 2.17 26.83
N ILE A 531 -3.56 1.66 26.12
CA ILE A 531 -2.98 2.29 24.93
C ILE A 531 -3.39 1.47 23.71
N ALA A 532 -4.34 1.97 22.93
CA ALA A 532 -4.81 1.35 21.69
C ALA A 532 -4.17 2.03 20.48
N SER A 533 -3.26 1.33 19.79
CA SER A 533 -2.48 1.88 18.68
C SER A 533 -2.78 1.17 17.36
N HIS A 534 -3.21 1.91 16.35
CA HIS A 534 -3.39 1.45 14.97
C HIS A 534 -4.36 0.25 14.78
N MET A 535 -5.38 0.13 15.64
CA MET A 535 -6.32 -0.99 15.63
C MET A 535 -7.60 -0.76 14.81
N LEU A 536 -8.04 0.49 14.67
CA LEU A 536 -9.36 0.83 14.12
C LEU A 536 -9.36 0.91 12.60
N LEU A 537 -8.29 1.45 12.01
CA LEU A 537 -8.24 1.74 10.58
C LEU A 537 -8.14 0.46 9.72
N ARG A 538 -7.58 -0.61 10.28
CA ARG A 538 -7.52 -1.92 9.61
C ARG A 538 -8.89 -2.54 9.40
N GLU A 539 -9.79 -2.41 10.38
CA GLU A 539 -11.13 -2.94 10.27
C GLU A 539 -11.94 -2.09 9.28
N LYS A 540 -12.40 -2.68 8.18
CA LYS A 540 -13.18 -1.97 7.16
C LYS A 540 -14.62 -1.71 7.61
N GLU A 541 -15.17 -2.64 8.38
CA GLU A 541 -16.55 -2.66 8.85
C GLU A 541 -16.74 -1.78 10.10
N SER A 542 -17.79 -0.94 10.10
CA SER A 542 -18.08 -0.01 11.20
C SER A 542 -18.42 -0.73 12.50
N HIS A 543 -19.17 -1.82 12.44
CA HIS A 543 -19.59 -2.57 13.62
C HIS A 543 -18.42 -3.28 14.32
N ARG A 544 -17.40 -3.75 13.57
CA ARG A 544 -16.17 -4.33 14.17
C ARG A 544 -15.37 -3.28 14.94
N ARG A 545 -15.25 -2.07 14.39
CA ARG A 545 -14.63 -0.94 15.11
C ARG A 545 -15.40 -0.63 16.39
N GLN A 546 -16.73 -0.64 16.32
CA GLN A 546 -17.59 -0.44 17.48
C GLN A 546 -17.38 -1.54 18.53
N ALA A 547 -17.26 -2.81 18.11
CA ALA A 547 -16.96 -3.93 19.01
C ALA A 547 -15.59 -3.78 19.71
N ILE A 548 -14.57 -3.32 18.99
CA ILE A 548 -13.24 -3.01 19.58
C ILE A 548 -13.37 -1.90 20.64
N LEU A 549 -14.07 -0.80 20.32
CA LEU A 549 -14.30 0.29 21.28
C LEU A 549 -15.08 -0.18 22.51
N ASN A 550 -16.07 -1.04 22.28
CA ASN A 550 -16.88 -1.64 23.32
C ASN A 550 -16.04 -2.48 24.29
N ASN A 551 -15.15 -3.31 23.75
CA ASN A 551 -14.24 -4.15 24.54
C ASN A 551 -13.21 -3.32 25.30
N LEU A 552 -12.59 -2.32 24.65
CA LEU A 552 -11.64 -1.41 25.28
C LEU A 552 -12.27 -0.65 26.46
N TRP A 553 -13.50 -0.16 26.28
CA TRP A 553 -14.22 0.51 27.37
C TRP A 553 -14.50 -0.44 28.53
N HIS A 554 -14.92 -1.68 28.27
CA HIS A 554 -15.18 -2.70 29.31
C HIS A 554 -13.94 -3.06 30.13
N LEU A 555 -12.77 -3.11 29.49
CA LEU A 555 -11.49 -3.41 30.14
C LEU A 555 -10.96 -2.24 30.98
N LEU A 556 -11.43 -1.03 30.73
CA LEU A 556 -11.00 0.16 31.45
C LEU A 556 -11.66 0.23 32.83
N LYS A 557 -10.87 0.45 33.88
CA LYS A 557 -11.40 0.63 35.23
C LYS A 557 -12.36 1.82 35.32
N LYS A 558 -13.43 1.64 36.09
CA LYS A 558 -14.41 2.69 36.37
C LYS A 558 -13.83 3.80 37.25
N ASP A 559 -12.79 3.52 38.04
CA ASP A 559 -12.25 4.47 39.02
C ASP A 559 -11.19 5.41 38.42
N GLY A 560 -11.52 6.14 37.34
CA GLY A 560 -10.61 7.13 36.75
C GLY A 560 -9.61 6.57 35.75
N GLY A 561 -9.89 5.43 35.14
CA GLY A 561 -9.03 4.82 34.13
C GLY A 561 -8.88 5.70 32.86
N VAL A 562 -7.71 5.66 32.23
CA VAL A 562 -7.38 6.43 31.03
C VAL A 562 -7.25 5.53 29.80
N LEU A 563 -8.02 5.82 28.76
CA LEU A 563 -7.95 5.16 27.45
C LEU A 563 -7.37 6.11 26.42
N VAL A 564 -6.27 5.69 25.80
CA VAL A 564 -5.60 6.37 24.68
C VAL A 564 -5.87 5.59 23.40
N ILE A 565 -6.38 6.26 22.37
CA ILE A 565 -6.58 5.70 21.03
C ILE A 565 -5.79 6.54 20.05
N GLN A 566 -4.92 5.92 19.26
CA GLN A 566 -4.15 6.60 18.21
C GLN A 566 -4.17 5.86 16.87
N GLU A 567 -4.16 6.62 15.79
CA GLU A 567 -4.08 6.18 14.39
C GLU A 567 -3.11 7.04 13.58
N LYS A 568 -2.81 6.59 12.36
CA LYS A 568 -1.89 7.31 11.45
C LYS A 568 -2.48 8.66 11.01
N GLY A 569 -1.63 9.68 10.88
CA GLY A 569 -1.98 11.09 10.66
C GLY A 569 -2.37 11.44 9.23
N HIS A 570 -3.37 10.77 8.67
CA HIS A 570 -3.98 11.08 7.38
C HIS A 570 -5.52 11.16 7.50
N PRO A 571 -6.25 11.63 6.47
CA PRO A 571 -7.70 11.87 6.59
C PRO A 571 -8.50 10.67 7.09
N ARG A 572 -8.22 9.45 6.59
CA ARG A 572 -8.89 8.21 7.03
C ARG A 572 -8.57 7.80 8.48
N GLY A 573 -7.33 7.99 8.93
CA GLY A 573 -6.95 7.74 10.32
C GLY A 573 -7.61 8.73 11.28
N PHE A 574 -7.67 10.01 10.89
CA PHE A 574 -8.43 11.02 11.64
C PHE A 574 -9.92 10.68 11.70
N GLU A 575 -10.55 10.26 10.60
CA GLU A 575 -11.97 9.86 10.60
C GLU A 575 -12.24 8.69 11.56
N ALA A 576 -11.33 7.70 11.64
CA ALA A 576 -11.47 6.57 12.57
C ALA A 576 -11.41 7.03 14.04
N VAL A 577 -10.45 7.89 14.39
CA VAL A 577 -10.31 8.44 15.75
C VAL A 577 -11.45 9.41 16.10
N ALA A 578 -11.86 10.24 15.16
CA ALA A 578 -12.97 11.18 15.34
C ALA A 578 -14.30 10.44 15.50
N HIS A 579 -14.51 9.35 14.76
CA HIS A 579 -15.65 8.45 14.96
C HIS A 579 -15.62 7.82 16.35
N ALA A 580 -14.47 7.27 16.78
CA ALA A 580 -14.32 6.72 18.13
C ALA A 580 -14.66 7.77 19.21
N ARG A 581 -14.12 8.99 19.08
CA ARG A 581 -14.45 10.11 19.98
C ARG A 581 -15.95 10.42 19.97
N HIS A 582 -16.57 10.50 18.79
CA HIS A 582 -18.00 10.79 18.65
C HIS A 582 -18.87 9.74 19.35
N THR A 583 -18.59 8.45 19.11
CA THR A 583 -19.25 7.33 19.77
C THR A 583 -19.07 7.38 21.29
N MET A 584 -17.85 7.58 21.79
CA MET A 584 -17.60 7.61 23.24
C MET A 584 -18.39 8.72 23.93
N ILE A 585 -18.46 9.91 23.31
CA ILE A 585 -19.20 11.05 23.87
C ILE A 585 -20.70 10.83 23.86
N ASN A 586 -21.25 10.22 22.80
CA ASN A 586 -22.70 10.11 22.64
C ASN A 586 -23.28 8.83 23.24
N SER A 587 -22.48 7.77 23.36
CA SER A 587 -22.94 6.44 23.78
C SER A 587 -22.38 5.96 25.11
N PHE A 588 -21.18 6.40 25.53
CA PHE A 588 -20.54 5.88 26.75
C PHE A 588 -20.51 6.88 27.90
N MET A 589 -20.41 8.18 27.60
CA MET A 589 -20.23 9.22 28.60
C MET A 589 -21.51 10.03 28.81
N LEU A 590 -21.78 10.40 30.06
CA LEU A 590 -22.74 11.43 30.40
C LEU A 590 -22.20 12.79 29.98
N PRO A 591 -22.98 13.62 29.26
CA PRO A 591 -22.57 14.99 29.02
C PRO A 591 -22.54 15.78 30.33
N PRO A 592 -21.85 16.92 30.37
CA PRO A 592 -21.76 17.75 31.57
C PRO A 592 -23.12 18.28 32.07
N SER A 593 -24.15 18.28 31.22
CA SER A 593 -25.54 18.59 31.59
C SER A 593 -26.21 17.49 32.43
N GLY A 594 -25.73 16.24 32.37
CA GLY A 594 -26.30 15.09 33.06
C GLY A 594 -27.41 14.35 32.30
N GLU A 595 -27.90 14.89 31.18
CA GLU A 595 -28.93 14.27 30.35
C GLU A 595 -28.32 13.56 29.13
N PRO A 596 -28.67 12.32 28.80
CA PRO A 596 -28.12 11.63 27.62
C PRO A 596 -28.44 12.40 26.32
N ARG A 597 -27.45 12.52 25.42
CA ARG A 597 -27.59 13.29 24.16
C ARG A 597 -28.45 12.60 23.10
N VAL A 598 -28.62 11.29 23.22
CA VAL A 598 -29.34 10.44 22.28
C VAL A 598 -30.43 9.71 23.06
N ALA A 599 -31.64 9.65 22.50
CA ALA A 599 -32.75 8.92 23.10
C ALA A 599 -32.47 7.42 23.08
N ALA A 600 -32.96 6.66 24.08
CA ALA A 600 -32.76 5.22 24.19
C ALA A 600 -33.20 4.43 22.92
N GLU A 601 -34.10 5.02 22.12
CA GLU A 601 -34.73 4.45 20.93
C GLU A 601 -33.81 4.37 19.70
N ASP A 602 -32.80 5.25 19.61
CA ASP A 602 -31.82 5.26 18.49
C ASP A 602 -30.63 4.31 18.74
N PHE A 603 -30.57 3.68 19.91
CA PHE A 603 -29.49 2.76 20.24
C PHE A 603 -29.76 1.37 19.68
N ASN A 604 -28.69 0.74 19.16
CA ASN A 604 -28.74 -0.68 18.87
C ASN A 604 -28.89 -1.45 20.20
N ALA A 605 -30.05 -2.09 20.39
CA ALA A 605 -30.41 -2.78 21.63
C ALA A 605 -29.36 -3.79 22.11
N THR A 606 -28.59 -4.37 21.17
CA THR A 606 -27.52 -5.34 21.44
C THR A 606 -26.32 -4.73 22.20
N PHE A 607 -26.12 -3.41 22.13
CA PHE A 607 -24.96 -2.72 22.73
C PHE A 607 -25.36 -1.59 23.69
N HIS A 608 -26.60 -1.60 24.18
CA HIS A 608 -27.10 -0.58 25.10
C HIS A 608 -26.31 -0.58 26.42
N ARG A 609 -25.85 0.60 26.84
CA ARG A 609 -25.08 0.81 28.06
C ARG A 609 -25.61 2.03 28.79
N GLU A 610 -25.60 1.96 30.12
CA GLU A 610 -25.84 3.13 30.95
C GLU A 610 -24.66 4.10 30.77
N PRO A 611 -24.91 5.35 30.33
CA PRO A 611 -23.85 6.34 30.23
C PRO A 611 -23.25 6.62 31.61
N GLU A 612 -21.92 6.65 31.68
CA GLU A 612 -21.17 6.87 32.92
C GLU A 612 -20.50 8.26 32.92
N PRO A 613 -20.17 8.84 34.09
CA PRO A 613 -19.37 10.05 34.11
C PRO A 613 -18.02 9.83 33.41
N GLY A 614 -17.56 10.79 32.62
CA GLY A 614 -16.28 10.73 31.93
C GLY A 614 -15.90 12.06 31.32
N GLN A 615 -14.64 12.20 30.90
CA GLN A 615 -14.13 13.40 30.26
C GLN A 615 -13.07 13.10 29.20
N ILE A 616 -13.01 13.94 28.18
CA ILE A 616 -11.93 13.95 27.20
C ILE A 616 -10.75 14.70 27.81
N LEU A 617 -9.59 14.05 27.88
CA LEU A 617 -8.36 14.62 28.41
C LEU A 617 -7.61 15.37 27.31
N ALA A 618 -7.28 14.69 26.22
CA ALA A 618 -6.44 15.23 25.14
C ALA A 618 -6.83 14.62 23.78
N PRO A 619 -6.43 15.21 22.64
CA PRO A 619 -5.88 16.56 22.47
C PRO A 619 -6.97 17.64 22.57
N CYS A 620 -8.23 17.28 22.33
CA CYS A 620 -9.35 18.19 22.31
C CYS A 620 -9.55 18.84 23.69
N THR A 621 -9.80 20.15 23.69
CA THR A 621 -10.20 20.91 24.89
C THR A 621 -11.73 20.95 25.04
N THR A 622 -12.43 20.60 23.97
CA THR A 622 -13.88 20.56 23.88
C THR A 622 -14.43 19.20 24.31
N GLN A 623 -15.48 19.22 25.14
CA GLN A 623 -16.25 18.03 25.55
C GLN A 623 -17.49 17.79 24.65
N GLY A 624 -17.68 18.64 23.62
CA GLY A 624 -18.76 18.57 22.65
C GLY A 624 -18.38 17.82 21.37
N THR A 625 -19.21 17.98 20.33
CA THR A 625 -18.87 17.50 18.97
C THR A 625 -17.58 18.15 18.47
N CYS A 626 -16.78 17.41 17.71
CA CYS A 626 -15.51 17.93 17.19
C CYS A 626 -15.80 18.92 16.05
N PRO A 627 -15.27 20.16 16.07
CA PRO A 627 -15.49 21.12 14.99
C PRO A 627 -14.94 20.63 13.65
N MET A 628 -13.93 19.75 13.64
CA MET A 628 -13.38 19.18 12.40
C MET A 628 -14.15 17.95 11.90
N TYR A 629 -15.07 17.40 12.69
CA TYR A 629 -15.83 16.18 12.37
C TYR A 629 -17.30 16.39 12.72
N VAL A 630 -17.97 17.24 11.93
CA VAL A 630 -19.38 17.60 12.13
C VAL A 630 -20.29 16.45 11.72
N GLU A 631 -20.10 15.94 10.50
CA GLU A 631 -20.87 14.79 10.00
C GLU A 631 -20.03 13.50 10.05
N PRO A 632 -20.56 12.43 10.68
CA PRO A 632 -19.87 11.16 10.72
C PRO A 632 -19.85 10.48 9.36
N GLY A 633 -18.78 9.74 9.09
CA GLY A 633 -18.61 8.96 7.87
C GLY A 633 -17.30 9.23 7.13
N LYS A 634 -17.13 8.50 6.02
CA LYS A 634 -15.99 8.64 5.11
C LYS A 634 -16.24 9.86 4.22
N SER A 635 -15.33 10.83 4.27
CA SER A 635 -15.37 12.04 3.43
C SER A 635 -14.35 11.95 2.29
N ASN A 636 -14.71 12.48 1.12
CA ASN A 636 -13.83 12.58 -0.03
C ASN A 636 -13.31 14.01 -0.17
N GLY A 637 -12.02 14.17 -0.48
CA GLY A 637 -11.38 15.47 -0.68
C GLY A 637 -11.19 16.33 0.58
N ARG A 638 -11.18 15.71 1.78
CA ARG A 638 -10.90 16.41 3.04
C ARG A 638 -9.49 16.97 3.06
N ARG A 639 -9.35 18.27 3.33
CA ARG A 639 -8.04 18.94 3.45
C ARG A 639 -7.67 19.27 4.88
N ASP A 640 -8.67 19.62 5.70
CA ASP A 640 -8.45 20.01 7.09
C ASP A 640 -8.88 18.87 8.02
N PHE A 641 -7.94 18.40 8.84
CA PHE A 641 -8.14 17.34 9.81
C PHE A 641 -7.17 17.50 10.99
N CYS A 642 -7.54 16.97 12.15
CA CYS A 642 -6.73 17.10 13.37
C CYS A 642 -5.70 15.98 13.42
N ARG A 643 -4.43 16.34 13.24
CA ARG A 643 -3.28 15.44 13.41
C ARG A 643 -2.16 16.20 14.14
N PHE A 644 -1.14 15.47 14.56
CA PHE A 644 0.05 15.95 15.25
C PHE A 644 1.26 15.28 14.62
N SER A 645 2.44 15.91 14.72
CA SER A 645 3.69 15.29 14.31
C SER A 645 4.68 15.23 15.47
N GLN A 646 5.46 14.15 15.50
CA GLN A 646 6.54 13.96 16.46
C GLN A 646 7.77 13.49 15.70
N ARG A 647 8.88 14.23 15.86
CA ARG A 647 10.19 13.84 15.34
C ARG A 647 10.89 12.92 16.32
N PHE A 648 11.67 11.96 15.81
CA PHE A 648 12.47 11.07 16.63
C PHE A 648 13.79 10.74 15.96
N VAL A 649 14.78 10.40 16.76
CA VAL A 649 16.09 9.96 16.24
C VAL A 649 15.95 8.50 15.78
N ARG A 650 16.12 8.25 14.48
CA ARG A 650 16.03 6.91 13.90
C ARG A 650 17.18 6.04 14.42
N PRO A 651 16.88 4.85 14.96
CA PRO A 651 17.91 3.86 15.24
C PRO A 651 18.61 3.38 13.96
N ALA A 652 19.87 2.95 14.06
CA ALA A 652 20.66 2.53 12.90
C ALA A 652 20.01 1.39 12.09
N PHE A 653 19.32 0.45 12.74
CA PHE A 653 18.60 -0.62 12.03
C PHE A 653 17.41 -0.09 11.21
N ASN A 654 16.74 0.96 11.69
CA ASN A 654 15.59 1.57 11.03
C ASN A 654 16.04 2.41 9.83
N THR A 655 17.14 3.17 9.99
CA THR A 655 17.80 3.89 8.89
C THR A 655 18.24 2.95 7.75
N LYS A 656 18.86 1.82 8.09
CA LYS A 656 19.25 0.78 7.11
C LYS A 656 18.06 0.17 6.37
N LEU A 657 16.93 -0.02 7.06
CA LEU A 657 15.70 -0.55 6.47
C LEU A 657 15.15 0.36 5.37
N LEU A 658 15.28 1.68 5.52
CA LEU A 658 14.74 2.70 4.61
C LEU A 658 15.67 3.10 3.46
N ARG A 659 16.86 2.47 3.31
CA ARG A 659 17.89 2.82 2.30
C ARG A 659 18.40 4.27 2.35
N LYS A 660 18.18 4.98 3.47
CA LYS A 660 18.73 6.33 3.68
C LYS A 660 20.03 6.21 4.45
N GLN A 661 21.13 6.79 3.97
CA GLN A 661 22.42 6.74 4.68
C GLN A 661 22.75 8.00 5.48
N SER A 662 22.12 9.15 5.18
CA SER A 662 22.49 10.44 5.74
C SER A 662 21.46 11.06 6.71
N ASP A 663 20.22 10.58 6.73
CA ASP A 663 19.16 11.18 7.54
C ASP A 663 18.78 10.30 8.75
N ASN A 664 19.22 10.74 9.93
CA ASN A 664 18.92 10.10 11.21
C ASN A 664 17.63 10.61 11.86
N HIS A 665 16.83 11.44 11.18
CA HIS A 665 15.64 12.05 11.77
C HIS A 665 14.36 11.49 11.15
N GLY A 666 13.57 10.78 11.95
CA GLY A 666 12.26 10.26 11.59
C GLY A 666 11.14 11.21 11.99
N GLU A 667 10.03 11.21 11.24
CA GLU A 667 8.81 11.94 11.60
C GLU A 667 7.60 10.99 11.57
N VAL A 668 6.80 11.03 12.64
CA VAL A 668 5.54 10.30 12.74
C VAL A 668 4.40 11.30 12.82
N GLU A 669 3.49 11.27 11.85
CA GLU A 669 2.22 11.99 11.92
C GLU A 669 1.13 11.04 12.44
N PHE A 670 0.36 11.49 13.43
CA PHE A 670 -0.67 10.70 14.08
C PHE A 670 -1.88 11.54 14.51
N SER A 671 -3.03 10.89 14.62
CA SER A 671 -4.25 11.45 15.21
C SER A 671 -4.59 10.62 16.43
N TYR A 672 -4.98 11.26 17.54
CA TYR A 672 -5.27 10.53 18.77
C TYR A 672 -6.40 11.17 19.57
N VAL A 673 -6.94 10.41 20.52
CA VAL A 673 -7.84 10.88 21.58
C VAL A 673 -7.52 10.13 22.87
N ALA A 674 -7.51 10.84 23.99
CA ALA A 674 -7.36 10.32 25.33
C ALA A 674 -8.60 10.67 26.15
N VAL A 675 -9.20 9.68 26.78
CA VAL A 675 -10.46 9.79 27.54
C VAL A 675 -10.27 9.18 28.92
N GLN A 676 -10.87 9.81 29.93
CA GLN A 676 -10.92 9.30 31.29
C GLN A 676 -12.34 8.82 31.62
N ARG A 677 -12.45 7.61 32.16
CA ARG A 677 -13.71 6.99 32.61
C ARG A 677 -13.92 7.21 34.10
N GLY A 678 -15.16 7.45 34.50
CA GLY A 678 -15.61 7.59 35.89
C GLY A 678 -15.38 8.94 36.53
N VAL A 679 -14.57 9.81 35.92
CA VAL A 679 -14.28 11.15 36.43
C VAL A 679 -14.92 12.16 35.49
N SER A 680 -15.96 12.84 35.99
CA SER A 680 -16.55 13.99 35.30
C SER A 680 -15.64 15.21 35.46
N ARG A 681 -15.60 16.06 34.42
CA ARG A 681 -14.91 17.35 34.52
C ARG A 681 -15.48 18.19 35.67
N PRO A 682 -14.65 18.71 36.58
CA PRO A 682 -15.10 19.60 37.65
C PRO A 682 -15.87 20.82 37.11
N ARG A 683 -17.01 21.15 37.72
CA ARG A 683 -17.81 22.35 37.36
C ARG A 683 -17.07 23.67 37.62
N SER A 684 -16.02 23.65 38.45
CA SER A 684 -15.18 24.81 38.74
C SER A 684 -14.32 25.23 37.54
N ILE A 685 -14.07 24.33 36.59
CA ILE A 685 -13.24 24.62 35.42
C ILE A 685 -14.16 25.20 34.33
N PRO A 686 -13.98 26.46 33.93
CA PRO A 686 -14.82 27.07 32.90
C PRO A 686 -14.67 26.29 31.59
N SER A 687 -15.78 26.22 30.84
CA SER A 687 -15.83 25.48 29.57
C SER A 687 -16.60 26.25 28.52
N GLY A 688 -16.38 25.91 27.26
CA GLY A 688 -17.09 26.53 26.15
C GLY A 688 -16.65 27.97 25.88
N ARG A 689 -17.62 28.87 25.75
CA ARG A 689 -17.41 30.27 25.38
C ARG A 689 -16.66 31.06 26.44
N GLU A 690 -16.95 30.85 27.72
CA GLU A 690 -16.31 31.56 28.83
C GLU A 690 -14.79 31.30 28.86
N ALA A 691 -14.40 30.02 28.77
CA ALA A 691 -13.00 29.62 28.70
C ALA A 691 -12.30 30.20 27.45
N THR A 692 -12.99 30.22 26.33
CA THR A 692 -12.47 30.79 25.07
C THR A 692 -12.22 32.30 25.19
N GLU A 693 -13.16 33.03 25.79
CA GLU A 693 -13.02 34.46 26.02
C GLU A 693 -11.92 34.78 27.03
N ALA A 694 -11.78 33.96 28.09
CA ALA A 694 -10.69 34.09 29.06
C ALA A 694 -9.32 33.88 28.41
N ALA A 695 -9.17 32.80 27.62
CA ALA A 695 -7.93 32.54 26.89
C ALA A 695 -7.63 33.62 25.83
N HIS A 696 -8.65 34.20 25.19
CA HIS A 696 -8.45 35.30 24.24
C HIS A 696 -7.97 36.59 24.91
N ARG A 697 -8.49 36.92 26.11
CA ARG A 697 -7.97 38.03 26.92
C ARG A 697 -6.50 37.82 27.29
N GLY A 698 -6.12 36.56 27.47
CA GLY A 698 -4.76 36.14 27.79
C GLY A 698 -4.48 36.13 29.29
N TYR A 699 -3.58 35.24 29.67
CA TYR A 699 -3.11 35.03 31.05
C TYR A 699 -1.72 35.63 31.29
N GLU A 700 -1.16 36.38 30.34
CA GLU A 700 0.20 36.97 30.47
C GLU A 700 0.39 37.80 31.74
N LYS A 701 -0.67 38.44 32.24
CA LYS A 701 -0.65 39.28 33.46
C LYS A 701 -1.53 38.75 34.58
N SER A 702 -2.01 37.50 34.49
CA SER A 702 -2.86 36.94 35.53
C SER A 702 -2.02 36.36 36.67
N ASP A 703 -2.41 36.65 37.91
CA ASP A 703 -1.74 36.09 39.09
C ASP A 703 -2.03 34.59 39.28
N THR A 704 -3.12 34.09 38.70
CA THR A 704 -3.52 32.68 38.78
C THR A 704 -3.13 31.94 37.50
N PRO A 705 -2.48 30.76 37.61
CA PRO A 705 -2.14 29.96 36.44
C PRO A 705 -3.41 29.41 35.77
N PRO A 706 -3.50 29.45 34.43
CA PRO A 706 -4.62 28.87 33.72
C PRO A 706 -4.56 27.34 33.81
N ASP A 707 -5.73 26.71 33.86
CA ASP A 707 -5.82 25.26 33.66
C ASP A 707 -5.57 24.94 32.18
N MET A 708 -4.58 24.09 31.90
CA MET A 708 -4.22 23.63 30.56
C MET A 708 -5.41 23.02 29.80
N GLN A 709 -6.40 22.45 30.48
CA GLN A 709 -7.60 21.92 29.84
C GLN A 709 -8.57 22.99 29.30
N THR A 710 -8.36 24.26 29.63
CA THR A 710 -9.20 25.40 29.19
C THR A 710 -8.57 26.19 28.05
N LEU A 711 -7.30 25.93 27.74
CA LEU A 711 -6.58 26.69 26.73
C LEU A 711 -6.93 26.21 25.32
N PRO A 712 -7.04 27.10 24.32
CA PRO A 712 -7.17 26.71 22.92
C PRO A 712 -5.91 25.99 22.45
N ARG A 713 -6.10 25.00 21.57
CA ARG A 713 -5.00 24.20 20.98
C ARG A 713 -4.73 24.62 19.56
N MET A 714 -3.46 24.84 19.21
CA MET A 714 -3.07 25.06 17.82
C MET A 714 -3.22 23.79 17.00
N VAL A 715 -4.01 23.87 15.93
CA VAL A 715 -4.34 22.73 15.06
C VAL A 715 -3.61 22.74 13.74
N LEU A 716 -2.89 23.81 13.42
CA LEU A 716 -2.00 23.92 12.27
C LEU A 716 -0.73 24.70 12.64
N PRO A 717 0.33 24.59 11.83
CA PRO A 717 1.54 25.41 11.96
C PRO A 717 1.23 26.92 11.97
N THR A 718 2.01 27.68 12.73
CA THR A 718 1.86 29.13 12.84
C THR A 718 2.30 29.83 11.55
N LEU A 719 1.49 30.80 11.10
CA LEU A 719 1.79 31.60 9.91
C LEU A 719 2.53 32.88 10.33
N LYS A 720 3.82 32.92 10.03
CA LYS A 720 4.72 34.03 10.40
C LYS A 720 4.70 35.09 9.31
N ARG A 721 4.42 36.35 9.69
CA ARG A 721 4.54 37.52 8.81
C ARG A 721 5.36 38.61 9.50
N LYS A 722 5.76 39.65 8.75
CA LYS A 722 6.43 40.81 9.34
C LYS A 722 5.45 41.51 10.31
N GLY A 723 5.86 41.63 11.58
CA GLY A 723 5.13 42.36 12.63
C GLY A 723 3.88 41.68 13.21
N HIS A 724 3.43 40.53 12.70
CA HIS A 724 2.33 39.74 13.28
C HIS A 724 2.44 38.25 12.98
N VAL A 725 1.89 37.44 13.88
CA VAL A 725 1.75 35.98 13.72
C VAL A 725 0.28 35.63 13.70
N THR A 726 -0.10 34.69 12.83
CA THR A 726 -1.46 34.16 12.77
C THR A 726 -1.46 32.68 13.12
N MET A 727 -2.37 32.28 14.02
CA MET A 727 -2.45 30.92 14.55
C MET A 727 -3.87 30.39 14.39
N ASP A 728 -4.01 29.17 13.89
CA ASP A 728 -5.30 28.49 13.79
C ASP A 728 -5.50 27.58 15.00
N MET A 729 -6.55 27.84 15.76
CA MET A 729 -6.79 27.21 17.06
C MET A 729 -8.16 26.56 17.17
N CYS A 730 -8.18 25.39 17.79
CA CYS A 730 -9.39 24.73 18.25
C CYS A 730 -9.70 25.21 19.67
N THR A 731 -10.80 25.95 19.80
CA THR A 731 -11.21 26.59 21.05
C THR A 731 -12.10 25.67 21.89
N PRO A 732 -12.12 25.83 23.24
CA PRO A 732 -13.03 25.10 24.12
C PRO A 732 -14.52 25.27 23.76
N GLU A 733 -14.89 26.33 23.04
CA GLU A 733 -16.25 26.54 22.51
C GLU A 733 -16.65 25.50 21.46
N GLY A 734 -15.69 24.81 20.83
CA GLY A 734 -15.99 23.89 19.74
C GLY A 734 -16.01 24.56 18.38
N ARG A 735 -15.17 25.57 18.19
CA ARG A 735 -14.96 26.26 16.90
C ARG A 735 -13.48 26.24 16.53
N ILE A 736 -13.21 26.38 15.23
CA ILE A 736 -11.86 26.70 14.75
C ILE A 736 -11.78 28.20 14.53
N GLU A 737 -10.93 28.86 15.29
CA GLU A 737 -10.70 30.30 15.20
C GLU A 737 -9.27 30.59 14.75
N ARG A 738 -9.12 31.64 13.96
CA ARG A 738 -7.85 32.21 13.54
C ARG A 738 -7.54 33.43 14.40
N TRP A 739 -6.50 33.35 15.22
CA TRP A 739 -6.07 34.44 16.08
C TRP A 739 -4.83 35.12 15.51
N THR A 740 -4.75 36.44 15.67
CA THR A 740 -3.61 37.24 15.22
C THR A 740 -2.96 37.96 16.39
N VAL A 741 -1.66 37.71 16.56
CA VAL A 741 -0.81 38.30 17.60
C VAL A 741 0.20 39.24 16.93
N PRO A 742 -0.07 40.56 16.90
CA PRO A 742 0.88 41.54 16.39
C PRO A 742 1.95 41.89 17.44
N LYS A 743 3.12 42.34 16.99
CA LYS A 743 4.21 42.84 17.87
C LYS A 743 3.76 44.01 18.76
N SER A 744 2.74 44.76 18.33
CA SER A 744 2.14 45.86 19.09
C SER A 744 1.17 45.42 20.20
N PHE A 745 0.77 44.15 20.25
CA PHE A 745 -0.08 43.62 21.32
C PHE A 745 0.74 43.31 22.57
N SER A 746 1.71 42.42 22.45
CA SER A 746 2.75 42.18 23.46
C SER A 746 4.02 41.69 22.77
N LYS A 747 5.19 42.14 23.27
CA LYS A 747 6.49 41.66 22.78
C LYS A 747 6.72 40.20 23.14
N ALA A 748 6.38 39.80 24.37
CA ALA A 748 6.50 38.42 24.84
C ALA A 748 5.53 37.50 24.09
N ALA A 749 4.25 37.86 24.00
CA ALA A 749 3.27 37.07 23.25
C ALA A 749 3.63 36.95 21.76
N TYR A 750 4.18 38.01 21.15
CA TYR A 750 4.63 37.95 19.75
C TYR A 750 5.87 37.06 19.57
N HIS A 751 6.85 37.15 20.47
CA HIS A 751 8.03 36.30 20.48
C HIS A 751 7.63 34.82 20.60
N ASP A 752 6.83 34.51 21.62
CA ASP A 752 6.35 33.16 21.92
C ASP A 752 5.53 32.62 20.75
N ALA A 753 4.56 33.38 20.22
CA ALA A 753 3.74 32.95 19.08
C ALA A 753 4.56 32.63 17.83
N ARG A 754 5.69 33.32 17.59
CA ARG A 754 6.59 33.02 16.44
C ARG A 754 7.31 31.69 16.59
N LYS A 755 7.55 31.24 17.82
CA LYS A 755 8.31 30.02 18.13
C LYS A 755 7.37 28.86 18.52
N SER A 756 6.12 29.15 18.86
CA SER A 756 5.04 28.19 19.06
C SER A 756 4.88 27.25 17.86
N ARG A 757 4.69 25.97 18.18
CA ARG A 757 4.65 24.86 17.25
C ARG A 757 3.26 24.27 17.16
N TRP A 758 3.10 23.44 16.15
CA TRP A 758 1.84 22.74 15.93
C TRP A 758 1.55 21.77 17.07
N GLY A 759 0.40 21.96 17.72
CA GLY A 759 -0.04 21.16 18.85
C GLY A 759 0.00 21.90 20.18
N ASP A 760 0.72 23.00 20.34
CA ASP A 760 0.80 23.65 21.66
C ASP A 760 -0.54 24.28 22.09
N LEU A 761 -0.70 24.42 23.40
CA LEU A 761 -1.76 25.18 24.04
C LEU A 761 -1.36 26.65 24.16
N TRP A 762 -2.28 27.56 23.88
CA TRP A 762 -1.99 28.99 23.85
C TRP A 762 -2.64 29.74 25.01
N ALA A 763 -1.83 30.40 25.85
CA ALA A 763 -2.29 31.11 27.05
C ALA A 763 -2.20 32.64 26.96
N LEU A 764 -1.40 33.21 26.06
CA LEU A 764 -1.05 34.65 26.10
C LEU A 764 -2.05 35.58 25.41
N GLY A 765 -3.18 35.05 24.93
CA GLY A 765 -4.22 35.85 24.27
C GLY A 765 -3.85 36.33 22.87
N ALA A 766 -4.74 37.11 22.27
CA ALA A 766 -4.54 37.70 20.95
C ALA A 766 -5.29 39.02 20.79
N LYS A 767 -4.90 39.82 19.80
CA LYS A 767 -5.55 41.10 19.52
C LYS A 767 -6.88 40.91 18.78
N THR A 768 -6.91 39.99 17.83
CA THR A 768 -8.08 39.72 16.98
C THR A 768 -8.29 38.22 16.82
N ARG A 769 -9.56 37.81 16.76
CA ARG A 769 -9.99 36.45 16.41
C ARG A 769 -11.03 36.49 15.30
N VAL A 770 -10.96 35.52 14.38
CA VAL A 770 -11.91 35.34 13.27
C VAL A 770 -12.26 33.85 13.18
N GLU A 771 -13.54 33.51 13.04
CA GLU A 771 -13.94 32.11 12.82
C GLU A 771 -13.46 31.62 11.45
N ARG A 772 -12.93 30.40 11.39
CA ARG A 772 -12.39 29.80 10.18
C ARG A 772 -13.26 28.64 9.71
N ASP A 773 -13.69 28.71 8.46
CA ASP A 773 -14.38 27.61 7.79
C ASP A 773 -13.43 26.44 7.53
N VAL A 774 -13.82 25.26 8.03
CA VAL A 774 -13.03 24.02 7.91
C VAL A 774 -13.43 23.29 6.63
N ARG A 775 -12.44 22.83 5.86
CA ARG A 775 -12.67 22.08 4.62
C ARG A 775 -12.86 20.59 4.93
N HIS A 776 -14.07 20.24 5.34
CA HIS A 776 -14.46 18.88 5.75
C HIS A 776 -14.42 17.81 4.66
N GLY A 777 -14.39 18.20 3.38
CA GLY A 777 -14.66 17.28 2.27
C GLY A 777 -16.16 17.00 2.13
N GLN A 778 -16.53 16.14 1.19
CA GLN A 778 -17.92 15.73 0.97
C GLN A 778 -18.10 14.26 1.36
N THR A 779 -19.04 13.95 2.25
CA THR A 779 -19.50 12.57 2.48
C THR A 779 -20.54 12.19 1.43
N ASP A 780 -20.79 10.89 1.24
CA ASP A 780 -21.81 10.42 0.29
C ASP A 780 -23.21 10.94 0.67
N GLU A 781 -23.51 11.02 1.97
CA GLU A 781 -24.75 11.60 2.47
C GLU A 781 -24.84 13.12 2.20
N MET A 782 -23.76 13.87 2.38
CA MET A 782 -23.72 15.29 1.99
C MET A 782 -23.93 15.46 0.49
N ALA A 783 -23.27 14.63 -0.33
CA ALA A 783 -23.39 14.68 -1.78
C ALA A 783 -24.83 14.38 -2.24
N LYS A 784 -25.48 13.36 -1.66
CA LYS A 784 -26.90 13.04 -1.90
C LYS A 784 -27.82 14.21 -1.51
N ARG A 785 -27.64 14.79 -0.32
CA ARG A 785 -28.42 15.94 0.16
C ARG A 785 -28.25 17.17 -0.73
N GLN A 786 -27.03 17.46 -1.16
CA GLN A 786 -26.71 18.58 -2.03
C GLN A 786 -27.30 18.39 -3.45
N ALA A 787 -27.22 17.17 -3.99
CA ALA A 787 -27.87 16.81 -5.24
C ALA A 787 -29.41 16.94 -5.14
N GLY A 788 -30.00 16.52 -4.02
CA GLY A 788 -31.43 16.67 -3.72
C GLY A 788 -31.88 18.13 -3.65
N ARG A 789 -31.11 19.00 -2.97
CA ARG A 789 -31.37 20.46 -2.92
C ARG A 789 -31.27 21.11 -4.30
N SER A 790 -30.28 20.74 -5.11
CA SER A 790 -30.12 21.25 -6.48
C SER A 790 -31.29 20.86 -7.39
N LYS A 791 -31.78 19.62 -7.28
CA LYS A 791 -33.00 19.17 -8.00
C LYS A 791 -34.25 19.94 -7.55
N LYS A 792 -34.41 20.20 -6.24
CA LYS A 792 -35.56 20.94 -5.70
C LYS A 792 -35.51 22.43 -6.09
N GLY A 793 -34.33 23.04 -6.10
CA GLY A 793 -34.11 24.41 -6.60
C GLY A 793 -34.39 24.57 -8.10
N ARG A 794 -34.02 23.57 -8.93
CA ARG A 794 -34.39 23.55 -10.35
C ARG A 794 -35.89 23.42 -10.57
N ARG A 795 -36.60 22.64 -9.73
CA ARG A 795 -38.06 22.52 -9.77
C ARG A 795 -38.77 23.82 -9.37
N SER A 796 -38.32 24.47 -8.29
CA SER A 796 -38.91 25.74 -7.85
C SER A 796 -38.67 26.89 -8.83
N ILE A 797 -37.53 26.91 -9.53
CA ILE A 797 -37.28 27.89 -10.60
C ILE A 797 -38.19 27.63 -11.80
N ALA A 798 -38.44 26.37 -12.16
CA ALA A 798 -39.37 26.01 -13.23
C ALA A 798 -40.84 26.30 -12.87
N GLU A 799 -41.24 26.20 -11.60
CA GLU A 799 -42.59 26.55 -11.13
C GLU A 799 -42.80 28.08 -10.97
N SER A 800 -41.74 28.86 -10.76
CA SER A 800 -41.83 30.33 -10.67
C SER A 800 -41.88 31.06 -12.02
N LEU A 801 -41.65 30.35 -13.13
CA LEU A 801 -41.81 30.85 -14.49
C LEU A 801 -43.15 30.33 -15.04
N GLY A 802 -44.23 30.96 -14.59
CA GLY A 802 -45.58 30.69 -15.07
C GLY A 802 -45.80 31.14 -16.52
N ASP A 803 -46.65 30.38 -17.20
CA ASP A 803 -47.16 30.56 -18.56
C ASP A 803 -47.47 32.02 -18.95
N GLY A 804 -46.81 32.48 -20.02
CA GLY A 804 -47.20 33.66 -20.78
C GLY A 804 -46.98 33.38 -22.28
N PRO A 805 -48.00 33.59 -23.14
CA PRO A 805 -47.84 33.37 -24.56
C PRO A 805 -47.15 34.60 -25.17
N ASP A 806 -46.00 34.36 -25.79
CA ASP A 806 -45.29 35.18 -26.78
C ASP A 806 -43.82 35.45 -26.41
N GLY A 807 -42.92 34.96 -27.27
CA GLY A 807 -41.60 35.54 -27.47
C GLY A 807 -40.40 34.76 -26.92
N ALA A 808 -39.55 34.33 -27.87
CA ALA A 808 -38.13 33.99 -27.74
C ALA A 808 -37.76 32.65 -27.07
N ALA A 809 -37.62 31.62 -27.90
CA ALA A 809 -36.90 30.40 -27.58
C ALA A 809 -35.47 30.72 -27.10
N PRO A 810 -35.01 30.14 -25.98
CA PRO A 810 -33.64 30.33 -25.52
C PRO A 810 -32.70 29.63 -26.51
N GLN A 811 -31.77 30.38 -27.09
CA GLN A 811 -30.70 29.83 -27.91
C GLN A 811 -29.93 28.79 -27.09
N LYS A 812 -30.16 27.51 -27.40
CA LYS A 812 -29.29 26.41 -26.98
C LYS A 812 -27.90 26.74 -27.49
N LYS A 813 -26.98 27.07 -26.59
CA LYS A 813 -25.54 27.03 -26.90
C LYS A 813 -25.23 25.60 -27.34
N HIS A 814 -25.08 25.40 -28.65
CA HIS A 814 -24.59 24.16 -29.22
C HIS A 814 -23.21 23.89 -28.59
N LYS A 815 -23.15 22.94 -27.65
CA LYS A 815 -21.88 22.26 -27.37
C LYS A 815 -21.51 21.55 -28.66
N GLY A 816 -20.35 21.89 -29.21
CA GLY A 816 -19.82 21.25 -30.41
C GLY A 816 -19.80 19.72 -30.26
N PRO A 817 -19.85 18.98 -31.38
CA PRO A 817 -19.86 17.52 -31.33
C PRO A 817 -18.58 17.03 -30.62
N LYS A 818 -18.75 16.33 -29.49
CA LYS A 818 -17.66 15.62 -28.80
C LYS A 818 -16.94 14.72 -29.82
N SER A 819 -15.61 14.72 -29.82
CA SER A 819 -14.83 13.88 -30.74
C SER A 819 -15.10 12.39 -30.49
N LYS A 820 -14.95 11.54 -31.52
CA LYS A 820 -15.15 10.09 -31.39
C LYS A 820 -14.34 9.49 -30.23
N LYS A 821 -13.09 9.93 -30.05
CA LYS A 821 -12.22 9.51 -28.94
C LYS A 821 -12.79 9.84 -27.56
N GLN A 822 -13.44 11.00 -27.40
CA GLN A 822 -14.05 11.35 -26.11
C GLN A 822 -15.28 10.50 -25.79
N LYS A 823 -16.07 10.12 -26.81
CA LYS A 823 -17.21 9.23 -26.61
C LYS A 823 -16.78 7.79 -26.33
N GLU A 824 -15.69 7.36 -26.95
CA GLU A 824 -15.10 6.04 -26.73
C GLU A 824 -14.53 5.90 -25.31
N VAL A 825 -13.81 6.91 -24.82
CA VAL A 825 -13.32 6.93 -23.42
C VAL A 825 -14.47 6.98 -22.41
N GLU A 826 -15.53 7.75 -22.68
CA GLU A 826 -16.72 7.85 -21.83
C GLU A 826 -17.49 6.50 -21.80
N MET A 827 -17.61 5.83 -22.95
CA MET A 827 -18.20 4.49 -23.07
C MET A 827 -17.36 3.42 -22.36
N ILE A 828 -16.03 3.47 -22.46
CA ILE A 828 -15.14 2.54 -21.75
C ILE A 828 -15.23 2.74 -20.23
N MET A 829 -15.32 4.00 -19.76
CA MET A 829 -15.54 4.27 -18.34
C MET A 829 -16.92 3.80 -17.85
N GLU A 830 -17.95 3.91 -18.69
CA GLU A 830 -19.31 3.45 -18.36
C GLU A 830 -19.39 1.92 -18.31
N ILE A 831 -18.70 1.23 -19.22
CA ILE A 831 -18.56 -0.24 -19.21
C ILE A 831 -17.80 -0.70 -17.94
N ARG A 832 -16.66 -0.09 -17.63
CA ARG A 832 -15.91 -0.44 -16.40
C ARG A 832 -16.73 -0.23 -15.14
N ARG A 833 -17.55 0.82 -15.09
CA ARG A 833 -18.41 1.09 -13.94
C ARG A 833 -19.53 0.05 -13.81
N ALA A 834 -20.09 -0.40 -14.92
CA ALA A 834 -21.08 -1.47 -14.93
C ALA A 834 -20.45 -2.81 -14.52
N GLU A 835 -19.23 -3.11 -14.98
CA GLU A 835 -18.47 -4.30 -14.55
C GLU A 835 -18.15 -4.26 -13.04
N GLU A 836 -17.76 -3.10 -12.50
CA GLU A 836 -17.54 -2.91 -11.05
C GLU A 836 -18.83 -3.09 -10.23
N GLU A 837 -19.97 -2.64 -10.75
CA GLU A 837 -21.29 -2.81 -10.11
C GLU A 837 -21.74 -4.29 -10.16
N GLU A 838 -21.56 -4.99 -11.27
CA GLU A 838 -21.85 -6.43 -11.38
C GLU A 838 -20.96 -7.27 -10.46
N VAL A 839 -19.66 -6.96 -10.37
CA VAL A 839 -18.75 -7.66 -9.45
C VAL A 839 -19.15 -7.43 -7.99
N ALA A 840 -19.61 -6.24 -7.64
CA ALA A 840 -20.10 -5.94 -6.29
C ALA A 840 -21.40 -6.69 -5.96
N GLU A 841 -22.32 -6.84 -6.91
CA GLU A 841 -23.54 -7.64 -6.74
C GLU A 841 -23.21 -9.13 -6.56
N ILE A 842 -22.27 -9.67 -7.34
CA ILE A 842 -21.81 -11.06 -7.21
C ILE A 842 -21.12 -11.30 -5.85
N GLU A 843 -20.29 -10.36 -5.39
CA GLU A 843 -19.67 -10.44 -4.06
C GLU A 843 -20.71 -10.42 -2.93
N GLU A 844 -21.79 -9.64 -3.08
CA GLU A 844 -22.88 -9.57 -2.10
C GLU A 844 -23.72 -10.86 -2.10
N GLU A 845 -24.01 -11.45 -3.27
CA GLU A 845 -24.66 -12.76 -3.37
C GLU A 845 -23.82 -13.87 -2.74
N MET A 846 -22.51 -13.93 -3.05
CA MET A 846 -21.60 -14.89 -2.44
C MET A 846 -21.53 -14.73 -0.91
N ALA A 847 -21.57 -13.51 -0.40
CA ALA A 847 -21.58 -13.25 1.05
C ALA A 847 -22.87 -13.76 1.71
N GLN A 848 -24.02 -13.60 1.04
CA GLN A 848 -25.30 -14.10 1.52
C GLN A 848 -25.39 -15.63 1.49
N GLU A 849 -24.81 -16.28 0.47
CA GLU A 849 -24.72 -17.75 0.41
C GLU A 849 -23.85 -18.30 1.55
N VAL A 850 -22.70 -17.68 1.84
CA VAL A 850 -21.83 -18.08 2.95
C VAL A 850 -22.52 -17.89 4.31
N GLU A 851 -23.28 -16.80 4.50
CA GLU A 851 -24.09 -16.62 5.72
C GLU A 851 -25.24 -17.65 5.83
N GLY A 852 -25.82 -18.06 4.70
CA GLY A 852 -26.84 -19.11 4.64
C GLY A 852 -26.29 -20.47 5.06
N ASP A 853 -25.11 -20.83 4.55
CA ASP A 853 -24.40 -22.07 4.89
C ASP A 853 -23.95 -22.09 6.36
N ASP A 854 -23.47 -20.97 6.89
CA ASP A 854 -23.10 -20.85 8.31
C ASP A 854 -24.32 -20.92 9.25
N ARG A 855 -25.52 -20.53 8.78
CA ARG A 855 -26.78 -20.73 9.51
C ARG A 855 -27.30 -22.16 9.45
N GLN A 856 -27.02 -22.92 8.39
CA GLN A 856 -27.35 -24.33 8.31
C GLN A 856 -26.37 -25.22 9.09
N ARG A 857 -25.14 -24.76 9.29
CA ARG A 857 -24.10 -25.47 10.06
C ARG A 857 -24.15 -25.24 11.58
N ARG A 858 -24.93 -24.25 12.05
CA ARG A 858 -25.22 -24.00 13.47
C ARG A 858 -26.56 -24.59 13.86
#